data_AF-A0Z0H5-F1
#
_entry.id   AF-A0Z0H5-F1
#
_cell.length_a   1.000
_cell.length_b   1.000
_cell.length_c   1.000
_cell.angle_alpha   90.00
_cell.angle_beta   90.00
_cell.angle_gamma   90.00
#
_symmetry.space_group_name_H-M   'P 1'
#
loop_
_entity.id
_entity.type
_entity.pdbx_description
1 polymer ?
#
loop_
_entity_poly.entity_id
_entity_poly.type
_entity_poly.pdbx_seq_one_letter_code
_entity_poly.pdbx_strand_id
1 'polypeptide(L)'
;MNCLTDKQHRFARKPADDSGFFTKLAIALRLLTVILAMAPLATVNANPHAAFSGLLDTVSEVRAGSEIESGDGASAEACDTSAKACYISDVDPVVQQSCVVCHQEGLTADQQGARLLFTDDASSNHSAMEAFVTTDGVGADWLLDKIVGDRSHGGGPVLTRGSGDYLAFADYLTLLVGANTDDGSVDASAIWSGTTIESREATLRRAAILLAGNVPTNAALERVTASDEALKWDLKRLMSGDGFHNFLVTAANDRLLTDGLNNGIDWQFDFRWRFPAYYAFERNLPESMPEELDTEEYWGKPFLSQNDANIELRIATIREPVELIAHIVENDRSYKEVVTADYTMVNQFTAMAYQADVDFDNPITDDNGFYNRRHLNTFKPAKNVGHIPFTNENNFDQESGEYTVTEYHEWPHSGVLTMPAWLGRYPSTDTNRNRARARWTYYHFLGVDIEKSAPRSTDPVALADTNNPTMNNPACTVCHERMDPVAGAYQSFGDQGHYLNQHGGLDSLPDFYKNPQRADGDLYELPHDSETNLGRYEFHEVSQVVTTVKGGSFSISNPDSCIEDVERSSQEEWFGWCSRLGVSDITVYENGSQILKLQAQEFEGYAGFSTSTYTDSETGEQRPQGDLNGNVYQLHYDVWMAFDFDLPEGDYEIVVTLATQQDEGYPEPFVLAGLLWSEGLTTGTKYQYGDTWYRDMRAPGFNSKAYRGGEDSIQWLGQQIAEDPRFPRATVKFWWPSVFGAEVLAAPADRNLPDYDAQLLAFNAQEKLVDELAAAFVASGYKLKSLLAEMVVSPWFRTTEVNQELSETQQKALITVGRGRLLTPEELDRKNRAVFGRTWGESWQEDGYSYNKLTNFSSAWSGYASFYGGIDSAAVTKRNREKTPLMSNVSEKMAVELACQVVLEDFARPQAERRVFTEVEKTTNPMSRGGSTYSLEHSNPSEIKNGFSRQVYEWSIDFDVGDGAVAITLQDQTNPGCVQDEENSTEDEWRGWCRNVGVSSVDVYKSGRLVKSLSADEFENSDVFVPQMWTDNETGETNRSGWFEAIDSGKTSFYPWSGWGFTLNFDLSKGDYELKVELVSRVDDGYPDFDALTAEASIVSRSFDASSASARAVGHQLDALYLRATGNVLSDEVRNRLLEAFVDYASTTVSEDGTWFNGHCADYQIWDTSLITNEDRQRIKSDSVGSLRAWTLMVHALMTSYSYLHD
;
A
#
# COMPACT_ATOMS: atom_id res chain seq x y z
N MET A 1 -31.50 -22.24 -6.62
CA MET A 1 -32.58 -23.22 -6.38
C MET A 1 -32.15 -24.15 -5.25
N ASN A 2 -33.01 -24.24 -4.22
CA ASN A 2 -33.23 -25.34 -3.27
C ASN A 2 -32.10 -26.11 -2.53
N CYS A 3 -32.26 -26.05 -1.20
CA CYS A 3 -32.17 -27.14 -0.21
C CYS A 3 -30.82 -27.47 0.43
N LEU A 4 -30.60 -26.92 1.63
CA LEU A 4 -30.05 -27.68 2.76
C LEU A 4 -30.82 -27.38 4.05
N THR A 5 -30.94 -28.43 4.86
CA THR A 5 -31.97 -28.70 5.86
C THR A 5 -31.58 -28.35 7.29
N ASP A 6 -32.61 -27.97 8.01
CA ASP A 6 -32.80 -27.73 9.45
C ASP A 6 -32.28 -28.87 10.37
N LYS A 7 -31.49 -28.51 11.40
CA LYS A 7 -31.67 -29.04 12.78
C LYS A 7 -30.75 -28.39 13.84
N GLN A 8 -31.45 -27.89 14.87
CA GLN A 8 -31.06 -27.76 16.29
C GLN A 8 -30.42 -26.44 16.79
N HIS A 9 -31.25 -25.41 16.85
CA HIS A 9 -31.20 -24.39 17.92
C HIS A 9 -32.19 -24.73 19.04
N ARG A 10 -31.74 -24.71 20.31
CA ARG A 10 -32.51 -24.30 21.50
C ARG A 10 -31.58 -24.22 22.73
N PHE A 11 -31.33 -23.01 23.23
CA PHE A 11 -31.80 -22.53 24.55
C PHE A 11 -31.03 -21.25 24.93
N ALA A 12 -31.63 -20.09 24.68
CA ALA A 12 -31.32 -18.85 25.40
C ALA A 12 -32.64 -18.15 25.72
N ARG A 13 -32.88 -17.91 27.01
CA ARG A 13 -34.05 -17.20 27.55
C ARG A 13 -33.86 -15.69 27.38
N LYS A 14 -34.94 -15.04 26.90
CA LYS A 14 -35.23 -13.58 26.93
C LYS A 14 -35.30 -13.04 28.39
N PRO A 15 -35.14 -11.72 28.61
CA PRO A 15 -36.23 -10.73 28.44
C PRO A 15 -35.80 -9.39 27.79
N ALA A 16 -36.60 -8.86 26.84
CA ALA A 16 -37.51 -7.68 26.95
C ALA A 16 -36.84 -6.38 26.44
N ASP A 17 -37.05 -6.02 25.17
CA ASP A 17 -38.07 -5.07 24.65
C ASP A 17 -37.86 -3.62 25.11
N ASP A 18 -37.19 -2.83 24.25
CA ASP A 18 -37.56 -1.43 23.99
C ASP A 18 -37.15 -1.06 22.55
N SER A 19 -38.13 -1.20 21.66
CA SER A 19 -38.05 -0.89 20.23
C SER A 19 -38.46 0.56 19.98
N GLY A 20 -37.53 1.39 19.48
CA GLY A 20 -37.87 2.78 19.17
C GLY A 20 -36.77 3.62 18.51
N PHE A 21 -36.03 3.08 17.52
CA PHE A 21 -35.11 3.94 16.75
C PHE A 21 -34.95 3.57 15.26
N PHE A 22 -35.14 2.30 14.89
CA PHE A 22 -34.87 1.84 13.51
C PHE A 22 -35.98 2.09 12.47
N THR A 23 -37.18 2.51 12.88
CA THR A 23 -38.29 2.76 11.93
C THR A 23 -38.32 4.19 11.38
N LYS A 24 -37.42 5.09 11.80
CA LYS A 24 -37.35 6.47 11.30
C LYS A 24 -36.22 6.75 10.31
N LEU A 25 -35.27 5.82 10.12
CA LEU A 25 -34.15 6.01 9.18
C LEU A 25 -34.49 5.55 7.74
N ALA A 26 -35.48 4.69 7.56
CA ALA A 26 -35.85 4.15 6.24
C ALA A 26 -36.78 5.07 5.40
N ILE A 27 -37.27 6.20 5.96
CA ILE A 27 -38.12 7.17 5.24
C ILE A 27 -37.33 8.42 4.79
N ALA A 28 -36.11 8.62 5.29
CA ALA A 28 -35.27 9.77 4.91
C ALA A 28 -34.41 9.55 3.64
N LEU A 29 -34.26 8.30 3.16
CA LEU A 29 -33.37 7.98 2.03
C LEU A 29 -34.06 7.88 0.65
N ARG A 30 -35.33 8.29 0.53
CA ARG A 30 -36.08 8.30 -0.76
C ARG A 30 -36.43 9.69 -1.30
N LEU A 31 -35.84 10.75 -0.75
CA LEU A 31 -36.12 12.15 -1.14
C LEU A 31 -34.90 12.94 -1.64
N LEU A 32 -33.84 12.25 -2.10
CA LEU A 32 -32.63 12.89 -2.63
C LEU A 32 -32.32 12.55 -4.11
N THR A 33 -33.35 12.21 -4.89
CA THR A 33 -33.20 11.89 -6.33
C THR A 33 -34.15 12.64 -7.28
N VAL A 34 -34.84 13.71 -6.84
CA VAL A 34 -35.79 14.45 -7.71
C VAL A 34 -35.68 15.99 -7.61
N ILE A 35 -34.53 16.55 -7.23
CA ILE A 35 -34.30 18.02 -7.37
C ILE A 35 -32.96 18.26 -8.08
N LEU A 36 -32.93 17.91 -9.36
CA LEU A 36 -31.89 18.33 -10.31
C LEU A 36 -32.52 18.43 -11.70
N ALA A 37 -33.52 19.31 -11.82
CA ALA A 37 -34.04 19.80 -13.08
C ALA A 37 -34.66 21.18 -12.87
N MET A 38 -34.19 22.15 -13.67
CA MET A 38 -34.74 23.50 -13.94
C MET A 38 -34.11 24.73 -13.24
N ALA A 39 -33.04 25.24 -13.88
CA ALA A 39 -32.75 26.64 -14.31
C ALA A 39 -32.55 27.78 -13.26
N PRO A 40 -31.95 28.96 -13.60
CA PRO A 40 -31.32 29.43 -14.85
C PRO A 40 -29.90 30.05 -14.72
N LEU A 41 -29.29 30.29 -15.89
CA LEU A 41 -28.24 31.27 -16.24
C LEU A 41 -27.74 32.21 -15.11
N ALA A 42 -26.49 32.00 -14.68
CA ALA A 42 -25.64 33.04 -14.11
C ALA A 42 -24.42 33.21 -15.02
N THR A 43 -24.25 34.40 -15.57
CA THR A 43 -23.09 34.84 -16.35
C THR A 43 -21.81 34.59 -15.57
N VAL A 44 -20.96 33.68 -16.05
CA VAL A 44 -19.60 33.47 -15.52
C VAL A 44 -18.71 34.53 -16.15
N ASN A 45 -18.17 35.42 -15.32
CA ASN A 45 -17.05 36.25 -15.70
C ASN A 45 -15.81 35.34 -15.68
N ALA A 46 -15.28 35.00 -16.85
CA ALA A 46 -14.06 34.23 -16.99
C ALA A 46 -12.91 34.98 -16.30
N ASN A 47 -12.25 34.32 -15.35
CA ASN A 47 -11.11 34.87 -14.63
C ASN A 47 -9.84 34.61 -15.48
N PRO A 48 -9.17 35.61 -16.07
CA PRO A 48 -8.12 35.40 -17.08
C PRO A 48 -6.78 34.85 -16.55
N HIS A 49 -6.68 34.52 -15.26
CA HIS A 49 -5.41 34.19 -14.59
C HIS A 49 -5.13 32.68 -14.41
N ALA A 50 -6.04 31.80 -14.85
CA ALA A 50 -5.79 30.34 -14.90
C ALA A 50 -4.95 29.91 -16.13
N ALA A 51 -4.75 30.80 -17.10
CA ALA A 51 -4.15 30.47 -18.40
C ALA A 51 -2.61 30.42 -18.39
N PHE A 52 -1.94 30.99 -17.39
CA PHE A 52 -0.48 31.10 -17.38
C PHE A 52 0.24 29.93 -16.72
N SER A 53 -0.38 29.30 -15.71
CA SER A 53 0.11 28.01 -15.20
C SER A 53 0.09 26.93 -16.30
N GLY A 54 -0.93 26.94 -17.17
CA GLY A 54 -0.96 26.06 -18.35
C GLY A 54 0.07 26.42 -19.43
N LEU A 55 0.57 27.66 -19.43
CA LEU A 55 1.57 28.11 -20.39
C LEU A 55 2.99 27.72 -19.99
N LEU A 56 3.30 27.79 -18.70
CA LEU A 56 4.55 27.33 -18.09
C LEU A 56 4.80 25.84 -18.38
N ASP A 57 3.75 25.02 -18.35
CA ASP A 57 3.82 23.60 -18.63
C ASP A 57 3.98 23.30 -20.14
N THR A 58 3.28 24.04 -21.02
CA THR A 58 3.37 23.90 -22.49
C THR A 58 4.78 24.23 -23.03
N VAL A 59 5.46 25.17 -22.37
CA VAL A 59 6.75 25.74 -22.81
C VAL A 59 7.93 24.86 -22.42
N SER A 60 7.88 24.33 -21.19
CA SER A 60 8.77 23.25 -20.74
C SER A 60 8.57 21.94 -21.55
N GLU A 61 7.41 21.78 -22.19
CA GLU A 61 7.05 20.65 -23.04
C GLU A 61 7.63 20.72 -24.47
N VAL A 62 7.67 21.89 -25.11
CA VAL A 62 8.14 22.03 -26.51
C VAL A 62 9.68 22.05 -26.64
N ARG A 63 10.42 22.52 -25.62
CA ARG A 63 11.90 22.42 -25.62
C ARG A 63 12.44 21.01 -25.55
N ALA A 64 11.70 20.11 -24.90
CA ALA A 64 11.98 18.68 -24.94
C ALA A 64 11.69 18.06 -26.32
N GLY A 65 11.27 18.89 -27.30
CA GLY A 65 10.57 18.48 -28.50
C GLY A 65 11.26 18.70 -29.86
N SER A 66 12.37 19.44 -29.96
CA SER A 66 12.95 19.83 -31.26
C SER A 66 14.37 19.26 -31.49
N GLU A 67 14.52 18.38 -32.48
CA GLU A 67 15.85 18.01 -33.01
C GLU A 67 16.38 19.14 -33.90
N ILE A 68 17.60 19.55 -33.61
CA ILE A 68 18.45 20.42 -34.43
C ILE A 68 18.87 19.63 -35.68
N GLU A 69 18.38 20.03 -36.86
CA GLU A 69 19.00 19.59 -38.11
C GLU A 69 20.43 20.17 -38.20
N SER A 70 21.39 19.29 -38.47
CA SER A 70 22.81 19.60 -38.58
C SER A 70 23.10 20.54 -39.75
N GLY A 71 23.28 21.83 -39.44
CA GLY A 71 24.00 22.79 -40.27
C GLY A 71 25.25 23.27 -39.53
N ASP A 72 26.41 23.17 -40.19
CA ASP A 72 27.73 23.50 -39.65
C ASP A 72 27.80 24.86 -38.92
N GLY A 73 28.43 24.85 -37.73
CA GLY A 73 29.19 25.99 -37.21
C GLY A 73 28.61 26.74 -36.00
N ALA A 74 28.93 26.25 -34.80
CA ALA A 74 29.15 27.05 -33.58
C ALA A 74 28.09 28.11 -33.20
N SER A 75 26.95 27.69 -32.63
CA SER A 75 26.15 28.57 -31.74
C SER A 75 25.09 27.88 -30.84
N ALA A 76 24.98 26.55 -30.80
CA ALA A 76 23.87 25.85 -30.09
C ALA A 76 24.07 25.62 -28.57
N GLU A 77 24.73 26.54 -27.85
CA GLU A 77 25.07 26.36 -26.42
C GLU A 77 24.59 27.51 -25.50
N ALA A 78 23.71 28.41 -25.94
CA ALA A 78 23.47 29.66 -25.20
C ALA A 78 22.32 29.66 -24.17
N CYS A 79 21.23 28.91 -24.37
CA CYS A 79 20.04 29.04 -23.52
C CYS A 79 19.87 27.91 -22.50
N ASP A 80 20.88 27.71 -21.64
CA ASP A 80 20.86 26.64 -20.64
C ASP A 80 21.26 27.07 -19.22
N THR A 81 21.42 28.38 -18.94
CA THR A 81 21.90 28.81 -17.60
C THR A 81 21.34 30.12 -17.01
N SER A 82 20.73 31.06 -17.78
CA SER A 82 20.12 32.27 -17.19
C SER A 82 19.07 32.95 -18.09
N ALA A 83 18.09 33.65 -17.49
CA ALA A 83 17.04 34.39 -18.22
C ALA A 83 17.63 35.40 -19.22
N LYS A 84 18.69 36.13 -18.82
CA LYS A 84 19.37 37.10 -19.69
C LYS A 84 20.03 36.44 -20.91
N ALA A 85 20.65 35.27 -20.75
CA ALA A 85 21.26 34.56 -21.88
C ALA A 85 20.20 34.10 -22.88
N CYS A 86 19.09 33.55 -22.37
CA CYS A 86 17.95 33.12 -23.18
C CYS A 86 17.24 34.28 -23.89
N TYR A 87 17.15 35.44 -23.25
CA TYR A 87 16.63 36.63 -23.92
C TYR A 87 17.49 37.02 -25.11
N ILE A 88 18.81 37.11 -24.93
CA ILE A 88 19.72 37.59 -25.97
C ILE A 88 19.76 36.61 -27.15
N SER A 89 19.71 35.30 -26.91
CA SER A 89 19.79 34.30 -27.99
C SER A 89 18.45 34.08 -28.70
N ASP A 90 17.35 34.00 -27.96
CA ASP A 90 16.09 33.44 -28.47
C ASP A 90 14.96 34.48 -28.55
N VAL A 91 14.99 35.55 -27.74
CA VAL A 91 13.90 36.55 -27.66
C VAL A 91 14.24 37.84 -28.41
N ASP A 92 15.45 38.37 -28.24
CA ASP A 92 15.84 39.63 -28.87
C ASP A 92 15.77 39.59 -30.41
N PRO A 93 16.13 38.50 -31.11
CA PRO A 93 15.93 38.42 -32.56
C PRO A 93 14.46 38.64 -32.98
N VAL A 94 13.52 38.09 -32.22
CA VAL A 94 12.07 38.27 -32.44
C VAL A 94 11.65 39.71 -32.10
N VAL A 95 12.20 40.29 -31.02
CA VAL A 95 11.99 41.69 -30.65
C VAL A 95 12.46 42.62 -31.77
N GLN A 96 13.65 42.41 -32.31
CA GLN A 96 14.21 43.21 -33.42
C GLN A 96 13.37 43.08 -34.70
N GLN A 97 12.93 41.86 -35.00
CA GLN A 97 12.20 41.58 -36.25
C GLN A 97 10.75 42.07 -36.22
N SER A 98 10.07 41.94 -35.08
CA SER A 98 8.60 42.05 -35.00
C SER A 98 8.12 43.16 -34.06
N CYS A 99 8.91 43.57 -33.06
CA CYS A 99 8.47 44.52 -32.04
C CYS A 99 9.08 45.92 -32.23
N VAL A 100 10.37 46.02 -32.58
CA VAL A 100 11.11 47.30 -32.73
C VAL A 100 10.46 48.21 -33.77
N VAL A 101 9.87 47.65 -34.83
CA VAL A 101 9.17 48.40 -35.89
C VAL A 101 8.07 49.34 -35.37
N CYS A 102 7.53 49.07 -34.18
CA CYS A 102 6.55 49.91 -33.50
C CYS A 102 7.06 50.47 -32.17
N HIS A 103 7.89 49.72 -31.44
CA HIS A 103 8.32 49.99 -30.07
C HIS A 103 9.68 50.71 -29.95
N GLN A 104 10.12 51.43 -30.97
CA GLN A 104 11.30 52.30 -30.86
C GLN A 104 10.90 53.75 -30.56
N GLU A 105 11.79 54.51 -29.90
CA GLU A 105 11.58 55.94 -29.63
C GLU A 105 11.20 56.70 -30.92
N GLY A 106 10.12 57.47 -30.87
CA GLY A 106 9.58 58.22 -31.99
C GLY A 106 8.66 57.43 -32.95
N LEU A 107 8.50 56.12 -32.79
CA LEU A 107 7.60 55.28 -33.60
C LEU A 107 6.19 55.17 -33.01
N THR A 108 5.32 54.42 -33.68
CA THR A 108 3.87 54.41 -33.42
C THR A 108 3.50 54.01 -31.99
N ALA A 109 4.19 53.04 -31.38
CA ALA A 109 3.87 52.64 -30.01
C ALA A 109 4.29 53.70 -28.99
N ASP A 110 5.47 54.32 -29.17
CA ASP A 110 5.94 55.44 -28.34
C ASP A 110 5.00 56.65 -28.41
N GLN A 111 4.58 57.03 -29.62
CA GLN A 111 3.61 58.12 -29.84
C GLN A 111 2.24 57.84 -29.21
N GLN A 112 1.90 56.57 -28.98
CA GLN A 112 0.68 56.13 -28.28
C GLN A 112 0.91 55.91 -26.77
N GLY A 113 2.09 56.26 -26.25
CA GLY A 113 2.43 56.18 -24.83
C GLY A 113 2.81 54.78 -24.35
N ALA A 114 3.36 53.92 -25.23
CA ALA A 114 3.87 52.62 -24.83
C ALA A 114 4.99 52.77 -23.79
N ARG A 115 4.90 51.98 -22.73
CA ARG A 115 5.86 51.98 -21.61
C ARG A 115 7.10 51.14 -21.87
N LEU A 116 7.02 50.21 -22.83
CA LEU A 116 8.12 49.33 -23.23
C LEU A 116 8.65 49.83 -24.57
N LEU A 117 9.89 50.30 -24.56
CA LEU A 117 10.61 50.75 -25.75
C LEU A 117 11.89 49.93 -25.92
N PHE A 118 12.18 49.58 -27.16
CA PHE A 118 13.34 48.80 -27.57
C PHE A 118 14.32 49.64 -28.39
N THR A 119 15.55 49.16 -28.42
CA THR A 119 16.71 49.71 -29.12
C THR A 119 17.37 48.60 -29.95
N ASP A 120 18.45 48.93 -30.66
CA ASP A 120 19.21 47.95 -31.43
C ASP A 120 20.17 47.10 -30.54
N ASP A 121 20.19 47.33 -29.21
CA ASP A 121 21.06 46.63 -28.26
C ASP A 121 20.28 45.61 -27.41
N ALA A 122 20.59 44.33 -27.60
CA ALA A 122 19.94 43.20 -26.94
C ALA A 122 20.00 43.26 -25.40
N SER A 123 21.13 43.70 -24.83
CA SER A 123 21.27 43.76 -23.37
C SER A 123 20.41 44.87 -22.76
N SER A 124 20.26 46.01 -23.45
CA SER A 124 19.40 47.12 -23.04
C SER A 124 17.92 46.75 -23.17
N ASN A 125 17.55 46.02 -24.23
CA ASN A 125 16.20 45.49 -24.45
C ASN A 125 15.80 44.46 -23.38
N HIS A 126 16.72 43.58 -22.98
CA HIS A 126 16.50 42.66 -21.86
C HIS A 126 16.14 43.43 -20.59
N SER A 127 16.96 44.42 -20.20
CA SER A 127 16.71 45.22 -19.00
C SER A 127 15.41 46.02 -19.07
N ALA A 128 15.02 46.49 -20.27
CA ALA A 128 13.74 47.17 -20.47
C ALA A 128 12.54 46.21 -20.35
N MET A 129 12.66 44.99 -20.91
CA MET A 129 11.64 43.95 -20.82
C MET A 129 11.45 43.48 -19.38
N GLU A 130 12.55 43.21 -18.68
CA GLU A 130 12.57 42.80 -17.28
C GLU A 130 11.91 43.83 -16.37
N ALA A 131 12.32 45.09 -16.47
CA ALA A 131 11.72 46.19 -15.70
C ALA A 131 10.22 46.38 -16.01
N PHE A 132 9.82 46.10 -17.25
CA PHE A 132 8.43 46.23 -17.66
C PHE A 132 7.55 45.11 -17.12
N VAL A 133 7.99 43.85 -17.26
CA VAL A 133 7.25 42.65 -16.80
C VAL A 133 7.13 42.59 -15.28
N THR A 134 8.12 43.11 -14.56
CA THR A 134 8.13 43.19 -13.09
C THR A 134 7.32 44.37 -12.53
N THR A 135 6.76 45.24 -13.37
CA THR A 135 5.92 46.34 -12.86
C THR A 135 4.54 45.83 -12.43
N ASP A 136 4.05 46.31 -11.28
CA ASP A 136 2.70 46.07 -10.77
C ASP A 136 1.63 46.21 -11.87
N GLY A 137 0.85 45.14 -12.06
CA GLY A 137 -0.25 45.06 -13.04
C GLY A 137 0.17 44.72 -14.48
N VAL A 138 1.45 44.45 -14.74
CA VAL A 138 1.95 43.89 -16.01
C VAL A 138 2.11 42.38 -15.83
N GLY A 139 3.25 41.84 -15.40
CA GLY A 139 3.43 40.39 -15.27
C GLY A 139 3.57 39.66 -16.61
N ALA A 140 4.10 38.43 -16.55
CA ALA A 140 4.45 37.64 -17.73
C ALA A 140 3.23 37.20 -18.54
N ASP A 141 2.13 36.81 -17.88
CA ASP A 141 0.86 36.45 -18.53
C ASP A 141 0.32 37.57 -19.41
N TRP A 142 0.31 38.78 -18.88
CA TRP A 142 -0.30 39.92 -19.56
C TRP A 142 0.57 40.39 -20.70
N LEU A 143 1.89 40.22 -20.62
CA LEU A 143 2.77 40.45 -21.77
C LEU A 143 2.48 39.42 -22.87
N LEU A 144 2.40 38.13 -22.53
CA LEU A 144 2.14 37.06 -23.50
C LEU A 144 0.75 37.18 -24.13
N ASP A 145 -0.29 37.47 -23.33
CA ASP A 145 -1.66 37.73 -23.81
C ASP A 145 -1.71 38.98 -24.70
N LYS A 146 -0.93 40.02 -24.38
CA LYS A 146 -0.82 41.22 -25.22
C LYS A 146 -0.21 40.86 -26.57
N ILE A 147 0.90 40.12 -26.58
CA ILE A 147 1.64 39.79 -27.81
C ILE A 147 0.78 38.96 -28.77
N VAL A 148 -0.07 38.07 -28.27
CA VAL A 148 -0.99 37.27 -29.11
C VAL A 148 -2.36 37.92 -29.34
N GLY A 149 -2.58 39.13 -28.79
CA GLY A 149 -3.79 39.92 -29.01
C GLY A 149 -5.01 39.54 -28.16
N ASP A 150 -4.89 38.55 -27.26
CA ASP A 150 -5.92 38.20 -26.27
C ASP A 150 -6.15 39.34 -25.27
N ARG A 151 -5.16 40.22 -25.12
CA ARG A 151 -5.31 41.57 -24.57
C ARG A 151 -5.03 42.58 -25.68
N SER A 152 -5.83 43.64 -25.75
CA SER A 152 -5.73 44.67 -26.81
C SER A 152 -4.33 45.29 -26.91
N HIS A 153 -3.52 44.91 -27.90
CA HIS A 153 -2.16 45.41 -28.14
C HIS A 153 -2.12 46.76 -28.90
N GLY A 154 -3.26 47.25 -29.40
CA GLY A 154 -3.32 48.47 -30.24
C GLY A 154 -2.84 48.27 -31.69
N GLY A 155 -1.87 47.39 -31.92
CA GLY A 155 -1.37 46.97 -33.24
C GLY A 155 -1.93 45.64 -33.77
N GLY A 156 -2.79 44.97 -32.99
CA GLY A 156 -3.24 43.59 -33.27
C GLY A 156 -2.28 42.52 -32.73
N PRO A 157 -2.61 41.22 -32.91
CA PRO A 157 -1.71 40.11 -32.58
C PRO A 157 -0.38 40.22 -33.33
N VAL A 158 0.74 40.09 -32.62
CA VAL A 158 2.11 40.14 -33.17
C VAL A 158 2.68 38.75 -33.33
N LEU A 159 2.44 37.85 -32.37
CA LEU A 159 2.80 36.42 -32.45
C LEU A 159 1.56 35.52 -32.34
N THR A 160 1.70 34.25 -32.70
CA THR A 160 0.65 33.23 -32.56
C THR A 160 0.89 32.40 -31.30
N ARG A 161 -0.15 32.17 -30.49
CA ARG A 161 -0.08 31.34 -29.27
C ARG A 161 0.41 29.93 -29.62
N GLY A 162 1.45 29.46 -28.92
CA GLY A 162 2.09 28.16 -29.15
C GLY A 162 3.11 28.09 -30.30
N SER A 163 3.36 29.19 -31.03
CA SER A 163 4.45 29.25 -32.02
C SER A 163 5.84 29.22 -31.38
N GLY A 164 6.88 28.81 -32.12
CA GLY A 164 8.26 28.79 -31.61
C GLY A 164 8.71 30.13 -31.00
N ASP A 165 8.43 31.24 -31.66
CA ASP A 165 8.73 32.59 -31.17
C ASP A 165 7.95 32.92 -29.88
N TYR A 166 6.69 32.48 -29.79
CA TYR A 166 5.89 32.66 -28.58
C TYR A 166 6.41 31.83 -27.41
N LEU A 167 6.85 30.60 -27.68
CA LEU A 167 7.44 29.72 -26.69
C LEU A 167 8.80 30.24 -26.23
N ALA A 168 9.61 30.84 -27.09
CA ALA A 168 10.85 31.50 -26.70
C ALA A 168 10.62 32.65 -25.69
N PHE A 169 9.58 33.47 -25.91
CA PHE A 169 9.17 34.48 -24.94
C PHE A 169 8.69 33.87 -23.63
N ALA A 170 7.88 32.81 -23.70
CA ALA A 170 7.36 32.18 -22.50
C ALA A 170 8.45 31.42 -21.73
N ASP A 171 9.44 30.83 -22.40
CA ASP A 171 10.64 30.18 -21.82
C ASP A 171 11.46 31.21 -21.06
N TYR A 172 11.77 32.33 -21.73
CA TYR A 172 12.47 33.44 -21.12
C TYR A 172 11.72 33.98 -19.91
N LEU A 173 10.40 34.20 -20.01
CA LEU A 173 9.60 34.72 -18.89
C LEU A 173 9.43 33.70 -17.77
N THR A 174 9.44 32.40 -18.09
CA THR A 174 9.50 31.30 -17.12
C THR A 174 10.82 31.31 -16.38
N LEU A 175 11.93 31.52 -17.07
CA LEU A 175 13.23 31.68 -16.43
C LEU A 175 13.33 33.01 -15.68
N LEU A 176 12.74 34.09 -16.17
CA LEU A 176 12.77 35.40 -15.52
C LEU A 176 11.91 35.45 -14.25
N VAL A 177 10.74 34.80 -14.25
CA VAL A 177 9.76 34.80 -13.16
C VAL A 177 9.88 33.56 -12.26
N GLY A 178 10.22 32.41 -12.83
CA GLY A 178 10.53 31.15 -12.15
C GLY A 178 11.98 31.06 -11.65
N ALA A 179 12.88 31.88 -12.18
CA ALA A 179 14.11 32.28 -11.51
C ALA A 179 14.00 33.73 -11.04
N ASN A 180 12.99 34.04 -10.21
CA ASN A 180 13.18 35.01 -9.13
C ASN A 180 14.23 34.47 -8.13
N THR A 181 15.45 34.32 -8.62
CA THR A 181 16.69 34.30 -7.85
C THR A 181 17.45 35.62 -8.04
N ASP A 182 16.76 36.69 -8.43
CA ASP A 182 17.30 38.04 -8.28
C ASP A 182 16.86 38.63 -6.92
N ASP A 183 17.87 38.64 -6.05
CA ASP A 183 18.09 39.32 -4.76
C ASP A 183 17.18 39.07 -3.55
N GLY A 184 16.08 38.35 -3.71
CA GLY A 184 15.24 37.87 -2.61
C GLY A 184 15.59 36.46 -2.13
N SER A 185 16.86 36.13 -1.88
CA SER A 185 17.18 34.88 -1.18
C SER A 185 16.57 34.96 0.22
N VAL A 186 15.35 34.47 0.40
CA VAL A 186 15.02 33.86 1.68
C VAL A 186 15.91 32.64 1.71
N ASP A 187 17.08 32.79 2.33
CA ASP A 187 18.02 31.71 2.53
C ASP A 187 17.20 30.50 3.02
N ALA A 188 17.30 29.35 2.36
CA ALA A 188 16.63 28.15 2.84
C ALA A 188 17.09 27.81 4.27
N SER A 189 18.18 28.40 4.78
CA SER A 189 18.55 28.39 6.20
C SER A 189 17.54 29.13 7.10
N ALA A 190 16.89 30.18 6.60
CA ALA A 190 15.94 31.01 7.33
C ALA A 190 14.65 30.26 7.67
N ILE A 191 14.22 29.27 6.88
CA ILE A 191 13.06 28.43 7.25
C ILE A 191 13.32 27.68 8.56
N TRP A 192 14.57 27.26 8.79
CA TRP A 192 15.01 26.52 9.98
C TRP A 192 15.30 27.43 11.18
N SER A 193 15.26 28.75 11.00
CA SER A 193 15.45 29.70 12.10
C SER A 193 14.37 29.51 13.17
N GLY A 194 14.78 29.37 14.43
CA GLY A 194 13.86 29.09 15.54
C GLY A 194 13.51 27.61 15.70
N THR A 195 14.19 26.71 14.99
CA THR A 195 14.05 25.25 15.14
C THR A 195 15.29 24.60 15.74
N THR A 196 15.14 23.38 16.25
CA THR A 196 16.23 22.55 16.79
C THR A 196 16.36 21.26 15.98
N ILE A 197 17.58 20.92 15.58
CA ILE A 197 17.93 19.64 14.95
C ILE A 197 18.13 18.57 16.03
N GLU A 198 17.55 17.41 15.79
CA GLU A 198 17.67 16.23 16.63
C GLU A 198 19.11 15.70 16.72
N SER A 199 19.45 15.15 17.89
CA SER A 199 20.72 14.45 18.10
C SER A 199 20.85 13.21 17.21
N ARG A 200 22.09 12.84 16.86
CA ARG A 200 22.34 11.71 15.94
C ARG A 200 21.86 10.38 16.52
N GLU A 201 21.91 10.25 17.84
CA GLU A 201 21.43 9.12 18.60
C GLU A 201 19.92 8.96 18.49
N ALA A 202 19.17 10.05 18.64
CA ALA A 202 17.71 10.03 18.51
C ALA A 202 17.30 9.80 17.04
N THR A 203 18.01 10.42 16.08
CA THR A 203 17.81 10.14 14.65
C THR A 203 18.06 8.67 14.31
N LEU A 204 19.14 8.06 14.81
CA LEU A 204 19.41 6.63 14.60
C LEU A 204 18.31 5.74 15.20
N ARG A 205 17.80 6.07 16.40
CA ARG A 205 16.70 5.32 17.03
C ARG A 205 15.43 5.38 16.18
N ARG A 206 14.99 6.57 15.75
CA ARG A 206 13.81 6.72 14.88
C ARG A 206 14.00 5.94 13.58
N ALA A 207 15.12 6.16 12.90
CA ALA A 207 15.40 5.51 11.62
C ALA A 207 15.50 3.98 11.72
N ALA A 208 16.08 3.43 12.79
CA ALA A 208 16.18 1.98 12.98
C ALA A 208 14.82 1.29 13.15
N ILE A 209 13.86 1.95 13.80
CA ILE A 209 12.49 1.44 13.90
C ILE A 209 11.79 1.53 12.55
N LEU A 210 11.86 2.69 11.88
CA LEU A 210 11.15 2.93 10.63
C LEU A 210 11.67 2.06 9.47
N LEU A 211 12.99 2.04 9.28
CA LEU A 211 13.63 1.38 8.16
C LEU A 211 13.83 -0.13 8.39
N ALA A 212 14.02 -0.57 9.64
CA ALA A 212 14.45 -1.93 9.91
C ALA A 212 13.66 -2.65 11.03
N GLY A 213 12.73 -1.97 11.72
CA GLY A 213 12.02 -2.57 12.85
C GLY A 213 12.94 -3.02 13.99
N ASN A 214 14.04 -2.30 14.24
CA ASN A 214 15.06 -2.70 15.20
C ASN A 214 15.37 -1.58 16.20
N VAL A 215 15.87 -1.96 17.39
CA VAL A 215 16.42 -1.03 18.38
C VAL A 215 17.94 -0.98 18.23
N PRO A 216 18.57 0.20 18.04
CA PRO A 216 20.03 0.30 17.91
C PRO A 216 20.78 -0.21 19.14
N THR A 217 21.94 -0.82 18.92
CA THR A 217 22.85 -1.20 20.02
C THR A 217 23.48 0.04 20.68
N ASN A 218 23.84 -0.05 21.96
CA ASN A 218 24.56 1.02 22.67
C ASN A 218 25.85 1.44 21.95
N ALA A 219 26.60 0.47 21.41
CA ALA A 219 27.81 0.75 20.64
C ALA A 219 27.54 1.54 19.35
N ALA A 220 26.40 1.33 18.69
CA ALA A 220 26.00 2.14 17.54
C ALA A 220 25.63 3.57 17.97
N LEU A 221 24.87 3.71 19.06
CA LEU A 221 24.48 5.01 19.62
C LEU A 221 25.71 5.85 20.03
N GLU A 222 26.71 5.22 20.65
CA GLU A 222 27.98 5.89 20.98
C GLU A 222 28.75 6.33 19.73
N ARG A 223 28.83 5.48 18.70
CA ARG A 223 29.54 5.80 17.45
C ARG A 223 28.95 6.99 16.72
N VAL A 224 27.63 7.05 16.59
CA VAL A 224 26.98 8.10 15.77
C VAL A 224 27.14 9.50 16.38
N THR A 225 27.48 9.61 17.66
CA THR A 225 27.78 10.91 18.29
C THR A 225 28.94 11.65 17.61
N ALA A 226 29.84 10.92 16.94
CA ALA A 226 31.07 11.47 16.39
C ALA A 226 30.86 12.39 15.17
N SER A 227 29.95 12.04 14.25
CA SER A 227 29.76 12.78 12.98
C SER A 227 28.51 12.32 12.21
N ASP A 228 28.08 13.12 11.23
CA ASP A 228 27.01 12.71 10.31
C ASP A 228 27.47 11.58 9.38
N GLU A 229 28.76 11.48 9.07
CA GLU A 229 29.35 10.35 8.32
C GLU A 229 29.23 9.04 9.11
N ALA A 230 29.47 9.08 10.43
CA ALA A 230 29.27 7.91 11.30
C ALA A 230 27.78 7.51 11.35
N LEU A 231 26.88 8.50 11.42
CA LEU A 231 25.43 8.26 11.35
C LEU A 231 25.04 7.59 10.02
N LYS A 232 25.48 8.11 8.86
CA LYS A 232 25.23 7.51 7.54
C LYS A 232 25.76 6.08 7.46
N TRP A 233 26.92 5.81 8.05
CA TRP A 233 27.51 4.48 8.07
C TRP A 233 26.66 3.48 8.86
N ASP A 234 26.22 3.84 10.07
CA ASP A 234 25.35 2.98 10.88
C ASP A 234 23.94 2.84 10.26
N LEU A 235 23.40 3.88 9.62
CA LEU A 235 22.13 3.81 8.87
C LEU A 235 22.19 2.77 7.74
N LYS A 236 23.25 2.75 6.93
CA LYS A 236 23.40 1.75 5.85
C LYS A 236 23.48 0.32 6.37
N ARG A 237 23.98 0.12 7.59
CA ARG A 237 24.03 -1.21 8.23
C ARG A 237 22.67 -1.70 8.73
N LEU A 238 21.72 -0.79 8.96
CA LEU A 238 20.33 -1.14 9.27
C LEU A 238 19.58 -1.59 8.02
N MET A 239 20.07 -1.21 6.82
CA MET A 239 19.43 -1.49 5.54
C MET A 239 19.74 -2.92 5.03
N SER A 240 19.41 -3.92 5.84
CA SER A 240 19.57 -5.35 5.53
C SER A 240 18.62 -6.22 6.37
N GLY A 241 18.27 -7.39 5.85
CA GLY A 241 17.39 -8.36 6.53
C GLY A 241 15.91 -8.02 6.44
N ASP A 242 15.07 -8.90 6.98
CA ASP A 242 13.61 -8.93 6.79
C ASP A 242 12.93 -7.59 7.13
N GLY A 243 13.40 -6.88 8.16
CA GLY A 243 12.83 -5.58 8.55
C GLY A 243 12.99 -4.51 7.47
N PHE A 244 14.17 -4.47 6.83
CA PHE A 244 14.44 -3.54 5.73
C PHE A 244 13.82 -3.99 4.41
N HIS A 245 13.80 -5.30 4.15
CA HIS A 245 13.07 -5.88 3.04
C HIS A 245 11.59 -5.45 3.07
N ASN A 246 10.93 -5.62 4.22
CA ASN A 246 9.54 -5.22 4.44
C ASN A 246 9.34 -3.71 4.26
N PHE A 247 10.28 -2.87 4.71
CA PHE A 247 10.23 -1.44 4.44
C PHE A 247 10.21 -1.16 2.93
N LEU A 248 11.09 -1.80 2.14
CA LEU A 248 11.19 -1.59 0.70
C LEU A 248 9.95 -2.03 -0.05
N VAL A 249 9.45 -3.25 0.19
CA VAL A 249 8.27 -3.76 -0.53
C VAL A 249 7.01 -2.99 -0.18
N THR A 250 6.82 -2.60 1.09
CA THR A 250 5.70 -1.74 1.51
C THR A 250 5.80 -0.35 0.89
N ALA A 251 6.98 0.28 0.95
CA ALA A 251 7.19 1.62 0.38
C ALA A 251 7.02 1.64 -1.14
N ALA A 252 7.50 0.60 -1.83
CA ALA A 252 7.31 0.47 -3.27
C ALA A 252 5.83 0.26 -3.61
N ASN A 253 5.11 -0.62 -2.88
CA ASN A 253 3.69 -0.83 -3.11
C ASN A 253 2.84 0.40 -2.81
N ASP A 254 3.20 1.24 -1.82
CA ASP A 254 2.51 2.52 -1.58
C ASP A 254 2.53 3.46 -2.79
N ARG A 255 3.46 3.25 -3.72
CA ARG A 255 3.61 4.04 -4.95
C ARG A 255 3.04 3.29 -6.16
N LEU A 256 3.43 2.03 -6.34
CA LEU A 256 3.07 1.22 -7.52
C LEU A 256 1.66 0.63 -7.41
N LEU A 257 1.18 0.38 -6.19
CA LEU A 257 -0.15 -0.13 -5.88
C LEU A 257 -0.46 -1.50 -6.51
N THR A 258 0.54 -2.34 -6.75
CA THR A 258 0.37 -3.64 -7.42
C THR A 258 -0.44 -4.62 -6.57
N ASP A 259 -0.37 -4.52 -5.24
CA ASP A 259 -1.19 -5.35 -4.34
C ASP A 259 -2.70 -5.17 -4.57
N GLY A 260 -3.12 -4.06 -5.21
CA GLY A 260 -4.52 -3.80 -5.57
C GLY A 260 -5.09 -4.86 -6.52
N LEU A 261 -4.23 -5.52 -7.30
CA LEU A 261 -4.60 -6.66 -8.14
C LEU A 261 -5.15 -7.81 -7.28
N ASN A 262 -4.64 -8.04 -6.06
CA ASN A 262 -5.20 -9.03 -5.13
C ASN A 262 -6.44 -8.55 -4.37
N ASN A 263 -6.75 -7.25 -4.39
CA ASN A 263 -7.76 -6.63 -3.54
C ASN A 263 -8.94 -6.03 -4.34
N GLY A 264 -9.34 -6.69 -5.43
CA GLY A 264 -10.58 -6.39 -6.16
C GLY A 264 -10.41 -5.63 -7.48
N ILE A 265 -9.19 -5.34 -7.93
CA ILE A 265 -8.95 -4.95 -9.33
C ILE A 265 -9.05 -6.21 -10.21
N ASP A 266 -9.95 -6.19 -11.19
CA ASP A 266 -10.05 -7.24 -12.19
C ASP A 266 -8.78 -7.26 -13.06
N TRP A 267 -8.15 -8.43 -13.17
CA TRP A 267 -6.91 -8.63 -13.90
C TRP A 267 -6.93 -9.98 -14.57
N GLN A 268 -7.11 -9.97 -15.89
CA GLN A 268 -7.34 -11.16 -16.72
C GLN A 268 -6.06 -11.57 -17.46
N PHE A 269 -4.96 -11.70 -16.72
CA PHE A 269 -3.72 -12.26 -17.28
C PHE A 269 -3.82 -13.79 -17.39
N ASP A 270 -3.93 -14.27 -18.62
CA ASP A 270 -4.03 -15.70 -18.92
C ASP A 270 -2.72 -16.46 -18.68
N PHE A 271 -2.66 -17.23 -17.59
CA PHE A 271 -1.53 -18.10 -17.30
C PHE A 271 -1.61 -19.48 -17.98
N ARG A 272 -2.81 -19.95 -18.33
CA ARG A 272 -2.99 -21.33 -18.78
C ARG A 272 -2.56 -21.52 -20.22
N TRP A 273 -3.00 -20.63 -21.10
CA TRP A 273 -2.76 -20.78 -22.54
C TRP A 273 -1.44 -20.17 -23.00
N ARG A 274 -0.79 -19.35 -22.17
CA ARG A 274 0.48 -18.68 -22.51
C ARG A 274 1.71 -19.27 -21.82
N PHE A 275 1.52 -20.10 -20.79
CA PHE A 275 2.60 -20.74 -20.04
C PHE A 275 2.33 -22.24 -19.89
N PRO A 276 2.63 -23.04 -20.93
CA PRO A 276 2.25 -24.46 -20.99
C PRO A 276 2.87 -25.30 -19.89
N ALA A 277 4.08 -24.96 -19.42
CA ALA A 277 4.72 -25.64 -18.30
C ALA A 277 3.92 -25.51 -17.00
N TYR A 278 3.37 -24.32 -16.74
CA TYR A 278 2.50 -24.09 -15.59
C TYR A 278 1.17 -24.82 -15.74
N TYR A 279 0.53 -24.73 -16.91
CA TYR A 279 -0.77 -25.37 -17.07
C TYR A 279 -0.71 -26.90 -17.03
N ALA A 280 0.36 -27.50 -17.56
CA ALA A 280 0.63 -28.92 -17.40
C ALA A 280 0.84 -29.30 -15.93
N PHE A 281 1.55 -28.47 -15.16
CA PHE A 281 1.67 -28.64 -13.72
C PHE A 281 0.32 -28.56 -13.00
N GLU A 282 -0.44 -27.50 -13.27
CA GLU A 282 -1.75 -27.26 -12.66
C GLU A 282 -2.70 -28.45 -12.90
N ARG A 283 -2.79 -28.96 -14.14
CA ARG A 283 -3.67 -30.08 -14.48
C ARG A 283 -3.32 -31.38 -13.76
N ASN A 284 -2.06 -31.56 -13.38
CA ASN A 284 -1.61 -32.72 -12.60
C ASN A 284 -1.92 -32.58 -11.10
N LEU A 285 -2.39 -31.42 -10.63
CA LEU A 285 -2.86 -31.24 -9.27
C LEU A 285 -4.31 -31.70 -9.13
N PRO A 286 -4.70 -32.24 -7.96
CA PRO A 286 -6.08 -32.53 -7.65
C PRO A 286 -6.93 -31.26 -7.53
N GLU A 287 -8.22 -31.35 -7.88
CA GLU A 287 -9.16 -30.22 -7.83
C GLU A 287 -9.41 -29.72 -6.39
N SER A 288 -9.33 -30.63 -5.42
CA SER A 288 -9.46 -30.32 -4.00
C SER A 288 -8.59 -31.27 -3.17
N MET A 289 -8.43 -30.96 -1.88
CA MET A 289 -7.80 -31.88 -0.94
C MET A 289 -8.55 -33.24 -0.90
N PRO A 290 -7.84 -34.38 -1.00
CA PRO A 290 -8.43 -35.71 -0.83
C PRO A 290 -9.07 -35.90 0.56
N GLU A 291 -10.18 -36.65 0.64
CA GLU A 291 -10.92 -36.90 1.89
C GLU A 291 -10.03 -37.62 2.92
N GLU A 292 -9.09 -38.46 2.48
CA GLU A 292 -8.14 -39.17 3.35
C GLU A 292 -7.17 -38.25 4.08
N LEU A 293 -6.97 -37.02 3.56
CA LEU A 293 -6.11 -36.00 4.16
C LEU A 293 -6.90 -34.98 4.98
N ASP A 294 -8.25 -35.00 4.95
CA ASP A 294 -9.10 -34.14 5.79
C ASP A 294 -9.22 -34.68 7.22
N THR A 295 -8.11 -34.62 7.94
CA THR A 295 -8.02 -35.04 9.35
C THR A 295 -7.47 -33.90 10.21
N GLU A 296 -7.72 -33.97 11.52
CA GLU A 296 -7.27 -32.97 12.51
C GLU A 296 -5.76 -32.69 12.43
N GLU A 297 -4.95 -33.66 11.97
CA GLU A 297 -3.50 -33.52 11.76
C GLU A 297 -3.14 -32.48 10.68
N TYR A 298 -3.99 -32.31 9.67
CA TYR A 298 -3.75 -31.44 8.51
C TYR A 298 -4.62 -30.18 8.51
N TRP A 299 -5.51 -30.02 9.49
CA TRP A 299 -6.31 -28.81 9.63
C TRP A 299 -5.43 -27.56 9.70
N GLY A 300 -5.70 -26.61 8.79
CA GLY A 300 -4.96 -25.35 8.68
C GLY A 300 -3.68 -25.41 7.83
N LYS A 301 -3.28 -26.58 7.33
CA LYS A 301 -2.20 -26.68 6.34
C LYS A 301 -2.76 -26.42 4.94
N PRO A 302 -2.09 -25.59 4.10
CA PRO A 302 -2.52 -25.25 2.78
C PRO A 302 -2.11 -26.41 1.87
N PHE A 303 -3.11 -26.94 1.21
CA PHE A 303 -2.98 -28.04 0.27
C PHE A 303 -2.99 -27.46 -1.14
N LEU A 304 -2.09 -27.90 -2.01
CA LEU A 304 -1.95 -27.31 -3.34
C LEU A 304 -2.95 -27.94 -4.32
N SER A 305 -4.19 -27.45 -4.32
CA SER A 305 -5.15 -27.77 -5.38
C SER A 305 -4.88 -26.96 -6.65
N GLN A 306 -5.58 -27.30 -7.74
CA GLN A 306 -5.58 -26.50 -8.97
C GLN A 306 -5.93 -25.01 -8.68
N ASN A 307 -6.95 -24.77 -7.85
CA ASN A 307 -7.34 -23.40 -7.50
C ASN A 307 -6.26 -22.69 -6.66
N ASP A 308 -5.65 -23.40 -5.71
CA ASP A 308 -4.57 -22.84 -4.90
C ASP A 308 -3.37 -22.48 -5.77
N ALA A 309 -2.94 -23.33 -6.71
CA ALA A 309 -1.84 -23.02 -7.62
C ALA A 309 -2.07 -21.73 -8.42
N ASN A 310 -3.31 -21.47 -8.87
CA ASN A 310 -3.67 -20.23 -9.55
C ASN A 310 -3.56 -19.01 -8.63
N ILE A 311 -4.00 -19.13 -7.38
CA ILE A 311 -3.88 -18.05 -6.39
C ILE A 311 -2.40 -17.76 -6.11
N GLU A 312 -1.59 -18.79 -5.87
CA GLU A 312 -0.18 -18.65 -5.52
C GLU A 312 0.65 -18.09 -6.69
N LEU A 313 0.41 -18.55 -7.93
CA LEU A 313 1.06 -17.97 -9.13
C LEU A 313 0.68 -16.50 -9.32
N ARG A 314 -0.59 -16.16 -9.09
CA ARG A 314 -1.08 -14.78 -9.19
C ARG A 314 -0.41 -13.88 -8.15
N ILE A 315 -0.34 -14.31 -6.89
CA ILE A 315 0.35 -13.58 -5.83
C ILE A 315 1.84 -13.39 -6.18
N ALA A 316 2.50 -14.45 -6.64
CA ALA A 316 3.89 -14.41 -7.06
C ALA A 316 4.13 -13.34 -8.15
N THR A 317 3.28 -13.33 -9.17
CA THR A 317 3.39 -12.39 -10.30
C THR A 317 3.11 -10.94 -9.86
N ILE A 318 2.21 -10.72 -8.90
CA ILE A 318 1.90 -9.39 -8.35
C ILE A 318 3.08 -8.78 -7.57
N ARG A 319 3.89 -9.63 -6.95
CA ARG A 319 5.04 -9.23 -6.12
C ARG A 319 6.28 -8.85 -6.95
N GLU A 320 6.42 -9.33 -8.18
CA GLU A 320 7.66 -9.14 -8.97
C GLU A 320 8.19 -7.70 -9.00
N PRO A 321 7.35 -6.65 -9.17
CA PRO A 321 7.86 -5.27 -9.24
C PRO A 321 8.45 -4.77 -7.92
N VAL A 322 7.81 -5.09 -6.79
CA VAL A 322 8.29 -4.67 -5.48
C VAL A 322 9.49 -5.49 -5.04
N GLU A 323 9.54 -6.77 -5.42
CA GLU A 323 10.68 -7.65 -5.18
C GLU A 323 11.90 -7.28 -6.03
N LEU A 324 11.71 -6.77 -7.25
CA LEU A 324 12.81 -6.24 -8.07
C LEU A 324 13.44 -5.02 -7.40
N ILE A 325 12.61 -4.09 -6.94
CA ILE A 325 13.06 -2.93 -6.18
C ILE A 325 13.82 -3.39 -4.93
N ALA A 326 13.27 -4.34 -4.17
CA ALA A 326 13.95 -4.89 -2.99
C ALA A 326 15.32 -5.49 -3.36
N HIS A 327 15.37 -6.36 -4.37
CA HIS A 327 16.58 -7.02 -4.85
C HIS A 327 17.67 -6.01 -5.25
N ILE A 328 17.32 -5.01 -6.05
CA ILE A 328 18.25 -3.96 -6.50
C ILE A 328 18.87 -3.26 -5.29
N VAL A 329 18.05 -2.86 -4.33
CA VAL A 329 18.47 -2.05 -3.20
C VAL A 329 19.28 -2.87 -2.20
N GLU A 330 18.81 -4.07 -1.85
CA GLU A 330 19.46 -4.96 -0.89
C GLU A 330 20.86 -5.37 -1.34
N ASN A 331 21.04 -5.59 -2.65
CA ASN A 331 22.31 -5.92 -3.27
C ASN A 331 23.15 -4.68 -3.66
N ASP A 332 22.73 -3.48 -3.24
CA ASP A 332 23.39 -2.20 -3.51
C ASP A 332 23.72 -2.03 -5.00
N ARG A 333 22.77 -2.38 -5.89
CA ARG A 333 22.85 -2.25 -7.34
C ARG A 333 22.44 -0.84 -7.78
N SER A 334 22.68 -0.50 -9.06
CA SER A 334 22.22 0.80 -9.59
C SER A 334 20.70 0.80 -9.66
N TYR A 335 20.04 1.82 -9.09
CA TYR A 335 18.59 1.90 -9.13
C TYR A 335 18.03 2.10 -10.54
N LYS A 336 18.86 2.45 -11.53
CA LYS A 336 18.47 2.48 -12.95
C LYS A 336 17.89 1.14 -13.42
N GLU A 337 18.33 0.04 -12.82
CA GLU A 337 17.82 -1.31 -13.09
C GLU A 337 16.31 -1.44 -12.85
N VAL A 338 15.66 -0.52 -12.11
CA VAL A 338 14.20 -0.52 -11.93
C VAL A 338 13.45 -0.45 -13.25
N VAL A 339 14.04 0.16 -14.29
CA VAL A 339 13.48 0.22 -15.65
C VAL A 339 14.38 -0.42 -16.72
N THR A 340 15.61 -0.84 -16.38
CA THR A 340 16.56 -1.43 -17.36
C THR A 340 16.95 -2.87 -17.07
N ALA A 341 16.51 -3.47 -15.97
CA ALA A 341 16.83 -4.87 -15.67
C ALA A 341 16.36 -5.78 -16.82
N ASP A 342 17.27 -6.64 -17.29
CA ASP A 342 17.00 -7.64 -18.34
C ASP A 342 16.48 -8.96 -17.74
N TYR A 343 15.89 -8.90 -16.54
CA TYR A 343 15.36 -10.01 -15.76
C TYR A 343 14.13 -9.55 -14.96
N THR A 344 13.31 -10.52 -14.55
CA THR A 344 12.25 -10.35 -13.54
C THR A 344 12.64 -11.07 -12.24
N MET A 345 11.87 -10.88 -11.18
CA MET A 345 12.00 -11.64 -9.95
C MET A 345 11.02 -12.80 -9.95
N VAL A 346 11.52 -14.01 -9.86
CA VAL A 346 10.69 -15.23 -9.86
C VAL A 346 10.74 -15.92 -8.51
N ASN A 347 9.60 -16.46 -8.08
CA ASN A 347 9.57 -17.49 -7.05
C ASN A 347 9.42 -18.88 -7.70
N GLN A 348 9.17 -19.93 -6.94
CA GLN A 348 9.06 -21.28 -7.51
C GLN A 348 7.94 -21.44 -8.55
N PHE A 349 6.79 -20.77 -8.36
CA PHE A 349 5.67 -20.85 -9.31
C PHE A 349 5.98 -20.10 -10.59
N THR A 350 6.42 -18.84 -10.49
CA THR A 350 6.75 -18.06 -11.70
C THR A 350 8.00 -18.60 -12.38
N ALA A 351 8.97 -19.16 -11.67
CA ALA A 351 10.13 -19.81 -12.27
C ALA A 351 9.73 -21.01 -13.14
N MET A 352 8.81 -21.85 -12.66
CA MET A 352 8.26 -22.95 -13.43
C MET A 352 7.46 -22.46 -14.64
N ALA A 353 6.57 -21.48 -14.45
CA ALA A 353 5.77 -20.90 -15.54
C ALA A 353 6.66 -20.30 -16.63
N TYR A 354 7.67 -19.55 -16.21
CA TYR A 354 8.60 -18.81 -17.07
C TYR A 354 9.75 -19.66 -17.60
N GLN A 355 9.80 -20.95 -17.23
CA GLN A 355 10.92 -21.86 -17.52
C GLN A 355 12.28 -21.23 -17.19
N ALA A 356 12.32 -20.52 -16.06
CA ALA A 356 13.48 -19.76 -15.63
C ALA A 356 14.67 -20.67 -15.31
N ASP A 357 15.86 -20.25 -15.72
CA ASP A 357 17.13 -20.93 -15.40
C ASP A 357 17.56 -20.59 -13.95
N VAL A 358 16.81 -21.11 -12.98
CA VAL A 358 17.07 -20.92 -11.55
C VAL A 358 16.56 -22.10 -10.71
N ASP A 359 17.37 -22.50 -9.73
CA ASP A 359 17.02 -23.58 -8.81
C ASP A 359 16.52 -23.05 -7.45
N PHE A 360 15.66 -23.82 -6.79
CA PHE A 360 15.23 -23.57 -5.40
C PHE A 360 15.49 -24.79 -4.52
N ASP A 361 15.72 -24.54 -3.23
CA ASP A 361 16.20 -25.57 -2.30
C ASP A 361 15.13 -26.59 -1.89
N ASN A 362 13.85 -26.23 -2.03
CA ASN A 362 12.71 -27.05 -1.63
C ASN A 362 11.78 -27.32 -2.82
N PRO A 363 11.12 -28.49 -2.91
CA PRO A 363 10.04 -28.69 -3.86
C PRO A 363 8.83 -27.79 -3.52
N ILE A 364 7.93 -27.60 -4.50
CA ILE A 364 6.72 -26.78 -4.32
C ILE A 364 5.79 -27.41 -3.26
N THR A 365 5.61 -28.73 -3.30
CA THR A 365 4.82 -29.50 -2.33
C THR A 365 5.65 -30.60 -1.67
N ASP A 366 5.20 -31.07 -0.51
CA ASP A 366 5.64 -32.34 0.07
C ASP A 366 4.99 -33.56 -0.63
N ASP A 367 5.33 -34.76 -0.18
CA ASP A 367 4.82 -36.04 -0.72
C ASP A 367 3.29 -36.19 -0.60
N ASN A 368 2.64 -35.41 0.27
CA ASN A 368 1.20 -35.42 0.52
C ASN A 368 0.47 -34.24 -0.15
N GLY A 369 1.17 -33.38 -0.90
CA GLY A 369 0.57 -32.25 -1.62
C GLY A 369 0.40 -30.96 -0.79
N PHE A 370 0.95 -30.91 0.43
CA PHE A 370 0.96 -29.67 1.24
C PHE A 370 2.15 -28.81 0.87
N TYR A 371 2.00 -27.49 1.01
CA TYR A 371 3.04 -26.54 0.66
C TYR A 371 3.32 -25.54 1.77
N ASN A 372 4.49 -24.91 1.74
CA ASN A 372 4.89 -23.90 2.72
C ASN A 372 5.04 -22.54 2.05
N ARG A 373 4.08 -21.64 2.29
CA ARG A 373 4.06 -20.30 1.68
C ARG A 373 5.30 -19.48 1.99
N ARG A 374 5.91 -19.65 3.17
CA ARG A 374 7.12 -18.89 3.54
C ARG A 374 8.29 -19.22 2.63
N HIS A 375 8.54 -20.49 2.31
CA HIS A 375 9.61 -20.86 1.37
C HIS A 375 9.26 -20.45 -0.07
N LEU A 376 7.98 -20.54 -0.45
CA LEU A 376 7.48 -20.10 -1.76
C LEU A 376 7.53 -18.58 -1.95
N ASN A 377 7.68 -17.80 -0.88
CA ASN A 377 7.89 -16.36 -0.96
C ASN A 377 9.37 -15.96 -1.19
N THR A 378 10.23 -16.92 -1.56
CA THR A 378 11.62 -16.61 -1.90
C THR A 378 11.71 -16.20 -3.36
N PHE A 379 12.18 -14.98 -3.64
CA PHE A 379 12.35 -14.48 -5.01
C PHE A 379 13.81 -14.48 -5.45
N LYS A 380 14.06 -14.83 -6.71
CA LYS A 380 15.37 -14.84 -7.36
C LYS A 380 15.30 -14.17 -8.73
N PRO A 381 16.35 -13.47 -9.19
CA PRO A 381 16.34 -12.85 -10.52
C PRO A 381 16.46 -13.92 -11.61
N ALA A 382 15.60 -13.88 -12.63
CA ALA A 382 15.67 -14.77 -13.80
C ALA A 382 14.96 -14.18 -15.03
N LYS A 383 15.13 -14.84 -16.19
CA LYS A 383 14.45 -14.46 -17.44
C LYS A 383 13.19 -15.29 -17.67
N ASN A 384 12.18 -14.66 -18.25
CA ASN A 384 11.02 -15.33 -18.82
C ASN A 384 11.32 -15.84 -20.23
N VAL A 385 11.39 -17.17 -20.37
CA VAL A 385 11.59 -17.89 -21.63
C VAL A 385 10.45 -18.89 -21.90
N GLY A 386 9.43 -18.91 -21.04
CA GLY A 386 8.33 -19.88 -21.07
C GLY A 386 7.06 -19.38 -21.77
N HIS A 387 7.01 -18.11 -22.17
CA HIS A 387 5.86 -17.51 -22.85
C HIS A 387 5.75 -17.98 -24.30
N ILE A 388 4.55 -18.36 -24.75
CA ILE A 388 4.29 -18.81 -26.13
C ILE A 388 3.37 -17.85 -26.92
N PRO A 389 3.51 -17.77 -28.25
CA PRO A 389 2.56 -17.07 -29.11
C PRO A 389 1.21 -17.79 -29.18
N PHE A 390 0.18 -17.03 -29.57
CA PHE A 390 -1.14 -17.59 -29.83
C PHE A 390 -1.26 -17.98 -31.30
N THR A 391 -1.04 -19.26 -31.57
CA THR A 391 -1.08 -19.85 -32.92
C THR A 391 -1.86 -21.16 -32.89
N ASN A 392 -2.39 -21.57 -34.04
CA ASN A 392 -3.03 -22.89 -34.19
C ASN A 392 -2.02 -24.06 -34.14
N GLU A 393 -0.72 -23.76 -34.21
CA GLU A 393 0.34 -24.76 -34.18
C GLU A 393 0.68 -25.20 -32.75
N ASN A 394 0.47 -24.32 -31.77
CA ASN A 394 0.56 -24.66 -30.36
C ASN A 394 -0.70 -25.44 -29.97
N ASN A 395 -0.55 -26.74 -29.76
CA ASN A 395 -1.67 -27.62 -29.45
C ASN A 395 -1.49 -28.27 -28.07
N PHE A 396 -2.59 -28.34 -27.34
CA PHE A 396 -2.68 -29.11 -26.12
C PHE A 396 -3.52 -30.35 -26.34
N ASP A 397 -2.88 -31.51 -26.23
CA ASP A 397 -3.60 -32.77 -26.24
C ASP A 397 -4.21 -33.03 -24.86
N GLN A 398 -5.54 -32.94 -24.79
CA GLN A 398 -6.28 -33.12 -23.55
C GLN A 398 -6.20 -34.56 -23.01
N GLU A 399 -5.96 -35.56 -23.85
CA GLU A 399 -5.91 -36.97 -23.44
C GLU A 399 -4.53 -37.34 -22.89
N SER A 400 -3.46 -36.91 -23.57
CA SER A 400 -2.09 -37.20 -23.12
C SER A 400 -1.57 -36.20 -22.08
N GLY A 401 -2.17 -35.01 -22.00
CA GLY A 401 -1.66 -33.92 -21.18
C GLY A 401 -0.37 -33.30 -21.73
N GLU A 402 0.01 -33.64 -22.97
CA GLU A 402 1.22 -33.12 -23.61
C GLU A 402 0.92 -31.82 -24.36
N TYR A 403 1.84 -30.87 -24.21
CA TYR A 403 1.87 -29.64 -24.99
C TYR A 403 2.83 -29.79 -26.16
N THR A 404 2.34 -29.58 -27.38
CA THR A 404 3.20 -29.37 -28.54
C THR A 404 3.39 -27.87 -28.71
N VAL A 405 4.61 -27.39 -28.43
CA VAL A 405 5.00 -25.99 -28.61
C VAL A 405 5.93 -25.91 -29.81
N THR A 406 5.59 -25.08 -30.80
CA THR A 406 6.45 -24.88 -31.98
C THR A 406 7.51 -23.82 -31.73
N GLU A 407 7.19 -22.79 -30.95
CA GLU A 407 8.09 -21.68 -30.64
C GLU A 407 7.78 -21.01 -29.29
N TYR A 408 8.80 -20.40 -28.70
CA TYR A 408 8.70 -19.56 -27.50
C TYR A 408 9.09 -18.12 -27.84
N HIS A 409 8.40 -17.15 -27.24
CA HIS A 409 8.80 -15.75 -27.33
C HIS A 409 9.95 -15.46 -26.37
N GLU A 410 10.94 -14.71 -26.83
CA GLU A 410 11.86 -14.02 -25.94
C GLU A 410 11.13 -12.81 -25.34
N TRP A 411 10.83 -12.86 -24.04
CA TRP A 411 10.16 -11.76 -23.35
C TRP A 411 11.11 -10.55 -23.25
N PRO A 412 10.73 -9.36 -23.73
CA PRO A 412 11.62 -8.20 -23.72
C PRO A 412 11.66 -7.57 -22.32
N HIS A 413 12.60 -7.99 -21.47
CA HIS A 413 12.73 -7.48 -20.10
C HIS A 413 13.24 -6.03 -20.08
N SER A 414 12.54 -5.16 -19.32
CA SER A 414 12.88 -3.76 -19.05
C SER A 414 12.43 -3.37 -17.63
N GLY A 415 12.96 -4.08 -16.64
CA GLY A 415 12.61 -3.89 -15.23
C GLY A 415 11.10 -3.99 -14.97
N VAL A 416 10.57 -3.08 -14.15
CA VAL A 416 9.15 -3.13 -13.80
C VAL A 416 8.22 -2.88 -14.98
N LEU A 417 8.68 -2.21 -16.05
CA LEU A 417 7.84 -1.81 -17.18
C LEU A 417 7.27 -3.01 -17.96
N THR A 418 7.90 -4.17 -17.84
CA THR A 418 7.58 -5.38 -18.61
C THR A 418 7.05 -6.51 -17.74
N MET A 419 6.82 -6.25 -16.45
CA MET A 419 6.25 -7.23 -15.53
C MET A 419 4.72 -7.25 -15.66
N PRO A 420 4.08 -8.44 -15.66
CA PRO A 420 2.63 -8.53 -15.84
C PRO A 420 1.83 -7.70 -14.83
N ALA A 421 2.31 -7.59 -13.58
CA ALA A 421 1.64 -6.79 -12.54
C ALA A 421 1.66 -5.27 -12.84
N TRP A 422 2.75 -4.73 -13.39
CA TRP A 422 2.80 -3.33 -13.83
C TRP A 422 1.85 -3.10 -15.00
N LEU A 423 1.90 -3.99 -15.99
CA LEU A 423 1.05 -3.92 -17.19
C LEU A 423 -0.44 -4.06 -16.87
N GLY A 424 -0.79 -4.87 -15.87
CA GLY A 424 -2.16 -5.06 -15.39
C GLY A 424 -2.64 -3.97 -14.44
N ARG A 425 -1.76 -3.41 -13.59
CA ARG A 425 -2.14 -2.36 -12.64
C ARG A 425 -2.55 -1.06 -13.31
N TYR A 426 -1.93 -0.76 -14.44
CA TYR A 426 -2.23 0.41 -15.26
C TYR A 426 -2.93 -0.03 -16.55
N PRO A 427 -4.27 0.08 -16.59
CA PRO A 427 -5.06 -0.56 -17.61
C PRO A 427 -4.81 0.02 -19.00
N SER A 428 -5.05 -0.80 -20.02
CA SER A 428 -5.05 -0.42 -21.42
C SER A 428 -6.37 -0.91 -22.04
N THR A 429 -6.89 -0.15 -22.99
CA THR A 429 -8.04 -0.51 -23.80
C THR A 429 -7.74 -0.21 -25.26
N ASP A 430 -8.45 -0.84 -26.18
CA ASP A 430 -8.30 -0.59 -27.62
C ASP A 430 -8.38 0.90 -28.02
N THR A 431 -9.20 1.72 -27.35
CA THR A 431 -9.33 3.16 -27.62
C THR A 431 -8.39 4.04 -26.79
N ASN A 432 -7.84 3.50 -25.69
CA ASN A 432 -6.94 4.19 -24.78
C ASN A 432 -5.61 3.44 -24.58
N ARG A 433 -5.11 2.84 -25.67
CA ARG A 433 -4.06 1.85 -25.62
C ARG A 433 -2.79 2.40 -24.98
N ASN A 434 -2.31 1.73 -23.93
CA ASN A 434 -1.09 2.02 -23.19
C ASN A 434 -0.94 3.45 -22.61
N ARG A 435 -1.91 4.36 -22.77
CA ARG A 435 -1.79 5.75 -22.30
C ARG A 435 -1.74 5.86 -20.77
N ALA A 436 -2.46 4.99 -20.05
CA ALA A 436 -2.33 4.92 -18.60
C ALA A 436 -0.93 4.46 -18.18
N ARG A 437 -0.38 3.42 -18.82
CA ARG A 437 1.00 2.95 -18.60
C ARG A 437 2.01 4.07 -18.86
N ALA A 438 1.83 4.83 -19.94
CA ALA A 438 2.67 5.98 -20.27
C ALA A 438 2.62 7.09 -19.20
N ARG A 439 1.40 7.47 -18.75
CA ARG A 439 1.21 8.45 -17.68
C ARG A 439 1.96 8.04 -16.41
N TRP A 440 1.79 6.81 -15.96
CA TRP A 440 2.39 6.32 -14.72
C TRP A 440 3.91 6.11 -14.85
N THR A 441 4.40 5.79 -16.06
CA THR A 441 5.83 5.79 -16.38
C THR A 441 6.44 7.17 -16.16
N TYR A 442 5.83 8.22 -16.72
CA TYR A 442 6.26 9.61 -16.51
C TYR A 442 6.18 10.04 -15.06
N TYR A 443 5.09 9.69 -14.36
CA TYR A 443 4.90 10.07 -12.98
C TYR A 443 5.94 9.44 -12.05
N HIS A 444 6.14 8.13 -12.13
CA HIS A 444 7.03 7.41 -11.20
C HIS A 444 8.51 7.60 -11.51
N PHE A 445 8.89 7.63 -12.79
CA PHE A 445 10.31 7.62 -13.17
C PHE A 445 10.85 8.96 -13.66
N LEU A 446 9.98 9.94 -13.94
CA LEU A 446 10.38 11.27 -14.40
C LEU A 446 9.76 12.41 -13.58
N GLY A 447 8.88 12.11 -12.63
CA GLY A 447 8.25 13.10 -11.75
C GLY A 447 7.30 14.04 -12.48
N VAL A 448 6.75 13.62 -13.63
CA VAL A 448 5.85 14.43 -14.47
C VAL A 448 4.42 13.88 -14.37
N ASP A 449 3.50 14.70 -13.88
CA ASP A 449 2.06 14.38 -13.87
C ASP A 449 1.40 14.97 -15.13
N ILE A 450 1.32 14.15 -16.20
CA ILE A 450 0.77 14.60 -17.49
C ILE A 450 -0.68 15.10 -17.38
N GLU A 451 -1.45 14.62 -16.40
CA GLU A 451 -2.83 15.11 -16.25
C GLU A 451 -2.91 16.53 -15.67
N LYS A 452 -1.80 17.05 -15.15
CA LYS A 452 -1.69 18.41 -14.62
C LYS A 452 -0.92 19.36 -15.53
N SER A 453 -0.36 18.89 -16.65
CA SER A 453 0.47 19.71 -17.53
C SER A 453 -0.33 20.65 -18.46
N ALA A 454 -1.65 20.51 -18.55
CA ALA A 454 -2.47 21.47 -19.28
C ALA A 454 -3.89 21.57 -18.70
N PRO A 455 -4.48 22.79 -18.67
CA PRO A 455 -5.89 22.96 -18.32
C PRO A 455 -6.76 22.32 -19.41
N ARG A 456 -7.57 21.32 -19.03
CA ARG A 456 -8.54 20.70 -19.96
C ARG A 456 -9.64 21.72 -20.29
N SER A 457 -9.83 22.01 -21.58
CA SER A 457 -10.97 22.81 -22.03
C SER A 457 -12.27 22.09 -21.68
N THR A 458 -13.23 22.81 -21.11
CA THR A 458 -14.61 22.31 -20.94
C THR A 458 -15.56 22.88 -22.00
N ASP A 459 -15.01 23.61 -22.99
CA ASP A 459 -15.79 24.19 -24.08
C ASP A 459 -16.15 23.09 -25.10
N PRO A 460 -17.44 22.75 -25.28
CA PRO A 460 -17.87 21.73 -26.23
C PRO A 460 -17.44 22.02 -27.67
N VAL A 461 -17.32 23.29 -28.06
CA VAL A 461 -16.89 23.68 -29.42
C VAL A 461 -15.40 23.43 -29.61
N ALA A 462 -14.59 23.76 -28.60
CA ALA A 462 -13.15 23.50 -28.63
C ALA A 462 -12.80 22.00 -28.60
N LEU A 463 -13.75 21.15 -28.17
CA LEU A 463 -13.61 19.69 -28.12
C LEU A 463 -14.31 18.96 -29.28
N ALA A 464 -14.96 19.68 -30.20
CA ALA A 464 -15.82 19.11 -31.24
C ALA A 464 -15.06 18.47 -32.42
N ASP A 465 -13.72 18.45 -32.42
CA ASP A 465 -12.93 17.86 -33.49
C ASP A 465 -13.09 16.33 -33.51
N THR A 466 -13.74 15.82 -34.56
CA THR A 466 -13.96 14.40 -34.81
C THR A 466 -12.85 13.75 -35.63
N ASN A 467 -11.93 14.54 -36.20
CA ASN A 467 -10.87 14.06 -37.08
C ASN A 467 -9.57 13.85 -36.31
N ASN A 468 -9.48 12.75 -35.55
CA ASN A 468 -8.35 12.40 -34.68
C ASN A 468 -7.90 13.58 -33.79
N PRO A 469 -8.71 13.94 -32.78
CA PRO A 469 -8.44 15.11 -31.93
C PRO A 469 -7.08 15.04 -31.24
N THR A 470 -6.56 13.84 -30.94
CA THR A 470 -5.24 13.66 -30.29
C THR A 470 -4.06 14.09 -31.17
N MET A 471 -4.27 14.16 -32.49
CA MET A 471 -3.28 14.60 -33.47
C MET A 471 -3.49 16.04 -33.91
N ASN A 472 -4.74 16.49 -34.01
CA ASN A 472 -5.08 17.72 -34.73
C ASN A 472 -5.67 18.82 -33.86
N ASN A 473 -6.26 18.49 -32.71
CA ASN A 473 -6.89 19.46 -31.84
C ASN A 473 -5.86 20.01 -30.82
N PRO A 474 -5.53 21.32 -30.84
CA PRO A 474 -4.58 21.91 -29.91
C PRO A 474 -4.90 21.70 -28.43
N ALA A 475 -6.18 21.53 -28.08
CA ALA A 475 -6.61 21.24 -26.70
C ALA A 475 -6.22 19.83 -26.23
N CYS A 476 -5.96 18.91 -27.16
CA CYS A 476 -5.59 17.52 -26.89
C CYS A 476 -4.11 17.27 -27.20
N THR A 477 -3.55 17.86 -28.26
CA THR A 477 -2.17 17.60 -28.69
C THR A 477 -1.14 17.92 -27.62
N VAL A 478 -1.38 18.93 -26.78
CA VAL A 478 -0.47 19.32 -25.68
C VAL A 478 -0.09 18.13 -24.78
N CYS A 479 -1.05 17.31 -24.36
CA CYS A 479 -0.76 16.13 -23.55
C CYS A 479 -0.30 14.94 -24.43
N HIS A 480 -0.92 14.80 -25.60
CA HIS A 480 -0.73 13.63 -26.46
C HIS A 480 0.64 13.61 -27.17
N GLU A 481 1.26 14.77 -27.43
CA GLU A 481 2.62 14.89 -27.96
C GLU A 481 3.65 14.20 -27.07
N ARG A 482 3.46 14.25 -25.76
CA ARG A 482 4.31 13.58 -24.79
C ARG A 482 3.83 12.16 -24.47
N MET A 483 2.52 11.97 -24.33
CA MET A 483 1.94 10.71 -23.86
C MET A 483 1.95 9.60 -24.91
N ASP A 484 1.54 9.89 -26.14
CA ASP A 484 1.33 8.86 -27.18
C ASP A 484 2.64 8.18 -27.62
N PRO A 485 3.79 8.88 -27.78
CA PRO A 485 5.05 8.21 -28.10
C PRO A 485 5.47 7.17 -27.05
N VAL A 486 5.30 7.49 -25.76
CA VAL A 486 5.61 6.53 -24.67
C VAL A 486 4.58 5.41 -24.63
N ALA A 487 3.30 5.69 -24.88
CA ALA A 487 2.29 4.65 -25.04
C ALA A 487 2.63 3.70 -26.20
N GLY A 488 3.18 4.25 -27.29
CA GLY A 488 3.69 3.52 -28.43
C GLY A 488 4.91 2.67 -28.11
N ALA A 489 5.74 3.02 -27.13
CA ALA A 489 6.85 2.15 -26.73
C ALA A 489 6.38 0.83 -26.08
N TYR A 490 5.16 0.80 -25.51
CA TYR A 490 4.50 -0.41 -25.01
C TYR A 490 3.76 -1.21 -26.10
N GLN A 491 3.88 -0.84 -27.38
CA GLN A 491 3.15 -1.41 -28.51
C GLN A 491 3.09 -2.94 -28.55
N SER A 492 4.19 -3.60 -28.15
CA SER A 492 4.31 -5.06 -28.16
C SER A 492 3.48 -5.75 -27.08
N PHE A 493 2.91 -5.03 -26.11
CA PHE A 493 2.05 -5.58 -25.07
C PHE A 493 0.58 -5.27 -25.32
N GLY A 494 -0.26 -6.29 -25.24
CA GLY A 494 -1.71 -6.16 -25.32
C GLY A 494 -2.32 -5.54 -24.06
N ASP A 495 -3.65 -5.40 -24.08
CA ASP A 495 -4.40 -4.77 -23.00
C ASP A 495 -4.28 -5.52 -21.67
N GLN A 496 -4.29 -6.85 -21.74
CA GLN A 496 -4.07 -7.71 -20.57
C GLN A 496 -2.59 -7.83 -20.17
N GLY A 497 -1.65 -7.27 -20.93
CA GLY A 497 -0.22 -7.30 -20.64
C GLY A 497 0.56 -8.48 -21.23
N HIS A 498 -0.06 -9.30 -22.07
CA HIS A 498 0.63 -10.35 -22.82
C HIS A 498 1.47 -9.78 -23.96
N TYR A 499 2.62 -10.40 -24.23
CA TYR A 499 3.53 -10.01 -25.30
C TYR A 499 3.09 -10.60 -26.65
N LEU A 500 2.99 -9.75 -27.68
CA LEU A 500 2.51 -10.07 -29.03
C LEU A 500 1.27 -10.98 -28.98
N ASN A 501 0.21 -10.45 -28.37
CA ASN A 501 -0.90 -11.27 -27.88
C ASN A 501 -1.94 -11.66 -28.96
N GLN A 502 -1.82 -11.17 -30.18
CA GLN A 502 -2.79 -11.47 -31.24
C GLN A 502 -2.50 -12.81 -31.92
N HIS A 503 -3.46 -13.29 -32.71
CA HIS A 503 -3.31 -14.51 -33.46
C HIS A 503 -2.10 -14.44 -34.41
N GLY A 504 -1.28 -15.49 -34.43
CA GLY A 504 -0.02 -15.55 -35.16
C GLY A 504 1.19 -15.02 -34.39
N GLY A 505 1.02 -14.39 -33.21
CA GLY A 505 2.14 -13.99 -32.36
C GLY A 505 3.01 -12.85 -32.91
N LEU A 506 2.54 -12.12 -33.93
CA LEU A 506 3.34 -11.11 -34.63
C LEU A 506 3.14 -9.69 -34.08
N ASP A 507 2.02 -9.44 -33.42
CA ASP A 507 1.64 -8.12 -32.94
C ASP A 507 0.70 -8.19 -31.73
N SER A 508 0.46 -7.04 -31.11
CA SER A 508 -0.51 -6.88 -30.02
C SER A 508 -1.68 -5.97 -30.40
N LEU A 509 -1.74 -5.47 -31.64
CA LEU A 509 -2.74 -4.49 -32.09
C LEU A 509 -4.10 -5.20 -32.26
N PRO A 510 -5.20 -4.64 -31.74
CA PRO A 510 -6.47 -5.36 -31.73
C PRO A 510 -6.93 -5.78 -33.12
N ASP A 511 -7.40 -7.03 -33.24
CA ASP A 511 -7.73 -7.64 -34.53
C ASP A 511 -8.76 -6.83 -35.34
N PHE A 512 -9.69 -6.10 -34.70
CA PHE A 512 -10.64 -5.28 -35.44
C PHE A 512 -10.00 -4.10 -36.19
N TYR A 513 -8.79 -3.64 -35.82
CA TYR A 513 -8.07 -2.63 -36.61
C TYR A 513 -7.45 -3.23 -37.87
N LYS A 514 -6.93 -4.46 -37.77
CA LYS A 514 -6.26 -5.20 -38.86
C LYS A 514 -7.27 -5.90 -39.78
N ASN A 515 -8.39 -6.29 -39.20
CA ASN A 515 -9.51 -6.95 -39.83
C ASN A 515 -10.80 -6.24 -39.41
N PRO A 516 -11.16 -5.11 -40.07
CA PRO A 516 -12.32 -4.29 -39.72
C PRO A 516 -13.66 -4.94 -40.07
N GLN A 517 -13.74 -6.27 -40.01
CA GLN A 517 -14.90 -7.09 -40.34
C GLN A 517 -16.17 -6.80 -39.51
N ARG A 518 -16.13 -5.88 -38.56
CA ARG A 518 -17.29 -5.38 -37.83
C ARG A 518 -17.39 -3.87 -37.93
N ALA A 519 -18.00 -3.40 -39.00
CA ALA A 519 -18.47 -2.02 -39.10
C ALA A 519 -19.85 -1.92 -38.46
N ASP A 520 -19.96 -2.12 -37.15
CA ASP A 520 -21.27 -1.97 -36.49
C ASP A 520 -21.46 -0.50 -36.13
N GLY A 521 -21.95 0.24 -37.12
CA GLY A 521 -22.59 1.55 -36.93
C GLY A 521 -23.96 1.38 -36.28
N ASP A 522 -24.99 2.02 -36.83
CA ASP A 522 -26.36 1.86 -36.32
C ASP A 522 -26.91 0.48 -36.73
N LEU A 523 -27.48 -0.25 -35.77
CA LEU A 523 -28.08 -1.57 -35.98
C LEU A 523 -29.58 -1.44 -36.30
N TYR A 524 -30.02 -2.15 -37.33
CA TYR A 524 -31.40 -2.20 -37.80
C TYR A 524 -31.93 -3.64 -37.72
N GLU A 525 -33.00 -3.82 -36.96
CA GLU A 525 -33.79 -5.06 -36.99
C GLU A 525 -34.71 -5.05 -38.20
N LEU A 526 -34.41 -5.86 -39.21
CA LEU A 526 -35.20 -5.98 -40.44
C LEU A 526 -36.15 -7.19 -40.30
N PRO A 527 -37.48 -6.97 -40.17
CA PRO A 527 -38.41 -8.08 -40.00
C PRO A 527 -38.31 -9.09 -41.14
N HIS A 528 -38.40 -10.39 -40.82
CA HIS A 528 -38.42 -11.45 -41.82
C HIS A 528 -39.43 -12.52 -41.42
N ASP A 529 -40.46 -12.73 -42.24
CA ASP A 529 -41.47 -13.77 -41.98
C ASP A 529 -41.01 -15.12 -42.55
N SER A 530 -40.34 -15.90 -41.70
CA SER A 530 -39.80 -17.21 -42.04
C SER A 530 -40.87 -18.25 -42.38
N GLU A 531 -42.15 -18.06 -42.01
CA GLU A 531 -43.23 -19.00 -42.37
C GLU A 531 -43.72 -18.79 -43.82
N THR A 532 -43.67 -17.56 -44.34
CA THR A 532 -44.20 -17.22 -45.67
C THR A 532 -43.12 -17.06 -46.75
N ASN A 533 -41.88 -16.77 -46.38
CA ASN A 533 -40.76 -16.46 -47.28
C ASN A 533 -39.57 -17.44 -47.20
N LEU A 534 -39.81 -18.72 -46.90
CA LEU A 534 -38.79 -19.77 -46.85
C LEU A 534 -37.86 -19.77 -48.08
N GLY A 535 -36.59 -19.41 -47.86
CA GLY A 535 -35.55 -19.35 -48.91
C GLY A 535 -35.72 -18.23 -49.94
N ARG A 536 -36.60 -17.24 -49.71
CA ARG A 536 -36.79 -16.07 -50.58
C ARG A 536 -36.29 -14.79 -49.90
N TYR A 537 -35.93 -13.79 -50.70
CA TYR A 537 -35.58 -12.48 -50.17
C TYR A 537 -36.83 -11.69 -49.77
N GLU A 538 -36.77 -11.07 -48.60
CA GLU A 538 -37.65 -9.98 -48.19
C GLU A 538 -36.87 -8.66 -48.27
N PHE A 539 -37.45 -7.64 -48.92
CA PHE A 539 -36.74 -6.39 -49.22
C PHE A 539 -37.14 -5.27 -48.27
N HIS A 540 -36.14 -4.51 -47.80
CA HIS A 540 -36.28 -3.44 -46.83
C HIS A 540 -35.54 -2.19 -47.34
N GLU A 541 -36.21 -1.05 -47.35
CA GLU A 541 -35.57 0.22 -47.69
C GLU A 541 -35.16 0.94 -46.41
N VAL A 542 -33.88 1.25 -46.27
CA VAL A 542 -33.32 1.99 -45.14
C VAL A 542 -32.66 3.26 -45.65
N SER A 543 -32.88 4.36 -44.94
CA SER A 543 -32.30 5.67 -45.26
C SER A 543 -31.42 6.16 -44.13
N GLN A 544 -30.25 6.70 -44.46
CA GLN A 544 -29.31 7.33 -43.53
C GLN A 544 -28.93 8.72 -44.04
N VAL A 545 -29.10 9.74 -43.20
CA VAL A 545 -28.70 11.12 -43.49
C VAL A 545 -27.26 11.32 -43.04
N VAL A 546 -26.43 11.89 -43.92
CA VAL A 546 -25.00 12.09 -43.69
C VAL A 546 -24.60 13.51 -44.07
N THR A 547 -23.70 14.12 -43.29
CA THR A 547 -23.07 15.42 -43.61
C THR A 547 -21.59 15.16 -43.86
N THR A 548 -21.06 15.64 -44.98
CA THR A 548 -19.67 15.40 -45.38
C THR A 548 -18.90 16.64 -45.75
N VAL A 549 -17.58 16.61 -45.58
CA VAL A 549 -16.63 17.67 -46.00
C VAL A 549 -15.85 17.28 -47.27
N LYS A 550 -15.69 15.98 -47.54
CA LYS A 550 -14.84 15.47 -48.65
C LYS A 550 -15.25 14.10 -49.21
N GLY A 551 -16.46 13.65 -48.92
CA GLY A 551 -16.90 12.29 -49.21
C GLY A 551 -16.49 11.30 -48.12
N GLY A 552 -17.00 10.08 -48.22
CA GLY A 552 -16.89 9.08 -47.18
C GLY A 552 -17.28 7.69 -47.63
N SER A 553 -17.11 6.74 -46.72
CA SER A 553 -17.43 5.33 -46.96
C SER A 553 -18.71 4.95 -46.25
N PHE A 554 -19.64 4.32 -46.98
CA PHE A 554 -20.88 3.78 -46.47
C PHE A 554 -20.78 2.25 -46.39
N SER A 555 -20.70 1.71 -45.18
CA SER A 555 -20.54 0.28 -44.91
C SER A 555 -21.84 -0.37 -44.46
N ILE A 556 -22.05 -1.63 -44.87
CA ILE A 556 -23.21 -2.47 -44.59
C ILE A 556 -22.71 -3.83 -44.09
N SER A 557 -23.16 -4.28 -42.91
CA SER A 557 -22.79 -5.56 -42.28
C SER A 557 -24.02 -6.39 -41.89
N ASN A 558 -23.82 -7.71 -41.74
CA ASN A 558 -24.81 -8.65 -41.21
C ASN A 558 -24.29 -9.27 -39.89
N PRO A 559 -24.37 -8.55 -38.76
CA PRO A 559 -23.86 -9.04 -37.48
C PRO A 559 -24.71 -10.20 -36.96
N ASP A 560 -24.05 -11.14 -36.27
CA ASP A 560 -24.67 -12.33 -35.66
C ASP A 560 -25.50 -13.15 -36.65
N SER A 561 -24.92 -13.41 -37.82
CA SER A 561 -25.64 -14.02 -38.95
C SER A 561 -26.00 -15.49 -38.72
N CYS A 562 -25.42 -16.16 -37.73
CA CYS A 562 -25.69 -17.56 -37.41
C CYS A 562 -25.95 -17.77 -35.92
N ILE A 563 -26.96 -18.57 -35.60
CA ILE A 563 -27.33 -18.94 -34.23
C ILE A 563 -27.09 -20.44 -34.06
N GLU A 564 -26.24 -20.78 -33.10
CA GLU A 564 -25.90 -22.17 -32.77
C GLU A 564 -27.08 -22.90 -32.12
N ASP A 565 -27.38 -24.10 -32.63
CA ASP A 565 -28.18 -25.10 -31.93
C ASP A 565 -27.30 -25.80 -30.91
N VAL A 566 -27.24 -25.24 -29.70
CA VAL A 566 -26.38 -25.71 -28.60
C VAL A 566 -26.70 -27.16 -28.18
N GLU A 567 -27.90 -27.67 -28.47
CA GLU A 567 -28.28 -29.06 -28.15
C GLU A 567 -27.77 -30.07 -29.19
N ARG A 568 -27.60 -29.66 -30.45
CA ARG A 568 -27.14 -30.51 -31.55
C ARG A 568 -25.67 -30.34 -31.89
N SER A 569 -25.11 -29.18 -31.58
CA SER A 569 -23.70 -28.90 -31.81
C SER A 569 -22.80 -29.72 -30.88
N SER A 570 -21.69 -30.17 -31.42
CA SER A 570 -20.63 -30.86 -30.68
C SER A 570 -19.29 -30.18 -30.95
N GLN A 571 -18.24 -30.56 -30.23
CA GLN A 571 -16.90 -30.00 -30.46
C GLN A 571 -16.34 -30.31 -31.87
N GLU A 572 -16.89 -31.31 -32.57
CA GLU A 572 -16.44 -31.72 -33.91
C GLU A 572 -17.37 -31.25 -35.04
N GLU A 573 -18.62 -30.89 -34.74
CA GLU A 573 -19.64 -30.57 -35.75
C GLU A 573 -20.60 -29.49 -35.24
N TRP A 574 -20.59 -28.32 -35.89
CA TRP A 574 -21.46 -27.20 -35.59
C TRP A 574 -22.81 -27.37 -36.32
N PHE A 575 -23.91 -27.28 -35.57
CA PHE A 575 -25.26 -27.23 -36.09
C PHE A 575 -25.90 -25.91 -35.68
N GLY A 576 -26.49 -25.20 -36.63
CA GLY A 576 -27.21 -23.97 -36.34
C GLY A 576 -28.00 -23.48 -37.54
N TRP A 577 -28.66 -22.36 -37.36
CA TRP A 577 -29.42 -21.68 -38.41
C TRP A 577 -28.73 -20.38 -38.76
N CYS A 578 -28.70 -20.02 -40.04
CA CYS A 578 -28.14 -18.75 -40.45
C CYS A 578 -29.15 -17.87 -41.18
N SER A 579 -28.92 -16.57 -41.08
CA SER A 579 -29.54 -15.51 -41.85
C SER A 579 -28.52 -14.97 -42.86
N ARG A 580 -29.03 -14.40 -43.95
CA ARG A 580 -28.23 -13.78 -45.00
C ARG A 580 -28.79 -12.40 -45.31
N LEU A 581 -27.89 -11.43 -45.41
CA LEU A 581 -28.19 -10.06 -45.84
C LEU A 581 -27.60 -9.85 -47.23
N GLY A 582 -28.33 -9.15 -48.08
CA GLY A 582 -27.83 -8.69 -49.36
C GLY A 582 -28.31 -7.29 -49.66
N VAL A 583 -27.78 -6.71 -50.73
CA VAL A 583 -28.11 -5.36 -51.17
C VAL A 583 -28.57 -5.42 -52.63
N SER A 584 -29.76 -4.89 -52.89
CA SER A 584 -30.34 -4.76 -54.23
C SER A 584 -29.80 -3.52 -54.93
N ASP A 585 -29.86 -2.38 -54.25
CA ASP A 585 -29.39 -1.11 -54.77
C ASP A 585 -29.10 -0.09 -53.67
N ILE A 586 -28.24 0.86 -54.00
CA ILE A 586 -27.90 2.01 -53.17
C ILE A 586 -28.07 3.28 -53.99
N THR A 587 -28.72 4.28 -53.40
CA THR A 587 -29.07 5.55 -54.05
C THR A 587 -28.68 6.70 -53.15
N VAL A 588 -27.95 7.68 -53.67
CA VAL A 588 -27.54 8.88 -52.93
C VAL A 588 -28.35 10.07 -53.44
N TYR A 589 -28.92 10.83 -52.51
CA TYR A 589 -29.68 12.05 -52.75
C TYR A 589 -28.96 13.26 -52.15
N GLU A 590 -28.99 14.38 -52.87
CA GLU A 590 -28.58 15.70 -52.38
C GLU A 590 -29.81 16.62 -52.46
N ASN A 591 -30.22 17.21 -51.34
CA ASN A 591 -31.41 18.07 -51.27
C ASN A 591 -32.68 17.44 -51.92
N GLY A 592 -32.86 16.12 -51.77
CA GLY A 592 -33.97 15.35 -52.34
C GLY A 592 -33.87 15.05 -53.85
N SER A 593 -32.76 15.40 -54.51
CA SER A 593 -32.47 15.02 -55.90
C SER A 593 -31.51 13.84 -55.94
N GLN A 594 -31.86 12.78 -56.67
CA GLN A 594 -30.97 11.62 -56.87
C GLN A 594 -29.72 12.04 -57.65
N ILE A 595 -28.54 11.86 -57.04
CA ILE A 595 -27.25 12.16 -57.67
C ILE A 595 -26.47 10.91 -58.08
N LEU A 596 -26.72 9.77 -57.42
CA LEU A 596 -26.10 8.48 -57.74
C LEU A 596 -27.11 7.35 -57.48
N LYS A 597 -27.11 6.34 -58.34
CA LYS A 597 -27.79 5.07 -58.10
C LYS A 597 -26.91 3.93 -58.63
N LEU A 598 -26.61 2.95 -57.78
CA LEU A 598 -25.89 1.74 -58.13
C LEU A 598 -26.81 0.55 -57.90
N GLN A 599 -26.97 -0.30 -58.92
CA GLN A 599 -27.63 -1.60 -58.79
C GLN A 599 -26.61 -2.68 -58.42
N ALA A 600 -27.05 -3.77 -57.78
CA ALA A 600 -26.20 -4.89 -57.39
C ALA A 600 -25.27 -5.41 -58.50
N GLN A 601 -25.73 -5.43 -59.76
CA GLN A 601 -24.92 -5.89 -60.90
C GLN A 601 -23.77 -4.95 -61.27
N GLU A 602 -23.77 -3.73 -60.73
CA GLU A 602 -22.77 -2.69 -60.99
C GLU A 602 -21.74 -2.61 -59.86
N PHE A 603 -21.94 -3.30 -58.72
CA PHE A 603 -21.10 -3.17 -57.53
C PHE A 603 -19.66 -3.56 -57.80
N GLU A 604 -19.38 -4.77 -58.28
CA GLU A 604 -18.00 -5.21 -58.56
C GLU A 604 -17.28 -4.38 -59.64
N GLY A 605 -18.05 -3.65 -60.47
CA GLY A 605 -17.51 -2.72 -61.47
C GLY A 605 -17.35 -1.28 -60.97
N TYR A 606 -17.90 -0.96 -59.79
CA TYR A 606 -17.84 0.37 -59.20
C TYR A 606 -16.50 0.54 -58.46
N ALA A 607 -15.73 1.56 -58.83
CA ALA A 607 -14.38 1.76 -58.30
C ALA A 607 -14.33 1.99 -56.78
N GLY A 608 -15.41 2.47 -56.18
CA GLY A 608 -15.54 2.66 -54.73
C GLY A 608 -16.20 1.48 -54.01
N PHE A 609 -16.47 0.35 -54.68
CA PHE A 609 -17.06 -0.81 -54.02
C PHE A 609 -15.97 -1.69 -53.40
N SER A 610 -16.19 -2.10 -52.17
CA SER A 610 -15.36 -3.10 -51.49
C SER A 610 -16.24 -4.07 -50.71
N THR A 611 -15.76 -5.28 -50.51
CA THR A 611 -16.41 -6.28 -49.66
C THR A 611 -15.34 -7.05 -48.90
N SER A 612 -15.73 -7.65 -47.79
CA SER A 612 -14.88 -8.58 -47.05
C SER A 612 -14.26 -9.61 -48.01
N THR A 613 -13.00 -9.94 -47.78
CA THR A 613 -12.31 -10.99 -48.53
C THR A 613 -11.76 -12.04 -47.56
N TYR A 614 -11.72 -13.30 -47.99
CA TYR A 614 -11.00 -14.34 -47.29
C TYR A 614 -9.78 -14.76 -48.11
N THR A 615 -8.75 -15.23 -47.42
CA THR A 615 -7.60 -15.84 -48.07
C THR A 615 -7.86 -17.34 -48.19
N ASP A 616 -7.89 -17.85 -49.41
CA ASP A 616 -8.02 -19.28 -49.67
C ASP A 616 -6.79 -20.01 -49.09
N SER A 617 -7.03 -20.95 -48.17
CA SER A 617 -5.97 -21.60 -47.39
C SER A 617 -5.08 -22.54 -48.21
N GLU A 618 -5.51 -22.94 -49.40
CA GLU A 618 -4.73 -23.82 -50.30
C GLU A 618 -3.93 -23.03 -51.33
N THR A 619 -4.42 -21.87 -51.75
CA THR A 619 -3.85 -21.09 -52.88
C THR A 619 -3.27 -19.73 -52.49
N GLY A 620 -3.62 -19.21 -51.30
CA GLY A 620 -3.24 -17.87 -50.84
C GLY A 620 -3.91 -16.73 -51.60
N GLU A 621 -4.88 -17.03 -52.48
CA GLU A 621 -5.61 -16.04 -53.27
C GLU A 621 -6.70 -15.38 -52.40
N GLN A 622 -6.81 -14.05 -52.45
CA GLN A 622 -7.91 -13.35 -51.81
C GLN A 622 -9.18 -13.43 -52.66
N ARG A 623 -10.28 -13.87 -52.05
CA ARG A 623 -11.60 -14.01 -52.69
C ARG A 623 -12.66 -13.21 -51.95
N PRO A 624 -13.60 -12.54 -52.65
CA PRO A 624 -14.69 -11.82 -52.00
C PRO A 624 -15.59 -12.78 -51.21
N GLN A 625 -16.04 -12.34 -50.03
CA GLN A 625 -17.02 -13.00 -49.17
C GLN A 625 -18.43 -12.47 -49.44
N GLY A 626 -18.78 -12.44 -50.72
CA GLY A 626 -20.08 -12.06 -51.22
C GLY A 626 -20.17 -12.39 -52.70
N ASP A 627 -21.38 -12.61 -53.19
CA ASP A 627 -21.61 -12.94 -54.59
C ASP A 627 -22.94 -12.38 -55.09
N LEU A 628 -22.97 -12.09 -56.40
CA LEU A 628 -24.17 -11.62 -57.07
C LEU A 628 -25.13 -12.78 -57.31
N ASN A 629 -26.25 -12.78 -56.57
CA ASN A 629 -27.33 -13.75 -56.73
C ASN A 629 -28.56 -13.09 -57.35
N GLY A 630 -28.65 -13.14 -58.69
CA GLY A 630 -29.70 -12.49 -59.45
C GLY A 630 -29.57 -10.96 -59.45
N ASN A 631 -30.46 -10.27 -58.72
CA ASN A 631 -30.45 -8.80 -58.59
C ASN A 631 -30.03 -8.34 -57.18
N VAL A 632 -29.48 -9.23 -56.37
CA VAL A 632 -29.04 -8.95 -55.01
C VAL A 632 -27.58 -9.34 -54.90
N TYR A 633 -26.73 -8.43 -54.42
CA TYR A 633 -25.38 -8.78 -54.01
C TYR A 633 -25.46 -9.32 -52.57
N GLN A 634 -25.26 -10.61 -52.41
CA GLN A 634 -25.47 -11.30 -51.13
C GLN A 634 -24.16 -11.39 -50.35
N LEU A 635 -24.17 -10.97 -49.09
CA LEU A 635 -23.07 -11.18 -48.16
C LEU A 635 -23.06 -12.63 -47.68
N HIS A 636 -21.86 -13.17 -47.44
CA HIS A 636 -21.71 -14.43 -46.70
C HIS A 636 -21.95 -14.18 -45.20
N TYR A 637 -21.60 -15.13 -44.34
CA TYR A 637 -21.87 -15.05 -42.90
C TYR A 637 -20.83 -14.18 -42.19
N ASP A 638 -21.28 -13.23 -41.36
CA ASP A 638 -20.46 -12.33 -40.54
C ASP A 638 -19.47 -11.45 -41.34
N VAL A 639 -19.93 -10.88 -42.45
CA VAL A 639 -19.12 -10.07 -43.38
C VAL A 639 -19.80 -8.75 -43.77
N TRP A 640 -19.04 -7.87 -44.42
CA TRP A 640 -19.49 -6.53 -44.82
C TRP A 640 -19.24 -6.22 -46.30
N MET A 641 -19.94 -5.21 -46.79
CA MET A 641 -19.60 -4.48 -48.02
C MET A 641 -19.61 -2.98 -47.77
N ALA A 642 -18.85 -2.21 -48.55
CA ALA A 642 -18.78 -0.77 -48.43
C ALA A 642 -18.75 -0.08 -49.78
N PHE A 643 -19.26 1.15 -49.79
CA PHE A 643 -19.30 2.04 -50.95
C PHE A 643 -18.64 3.37 -50.59
N ASP A 644 -17.51 3.63 -51.24
CA ASP A 644 -16.83 4.92 -51.17
C ASP A 644 -17.49 5.89 -52.15
N PHE A 645 -17.95 7.03 -51.61
CA PHE A 645 -18.54 8.10 -52.37
C PHE A 645 -17.66 9.36 -52.31
N ASP A 646 -17.20 9.81 -53.48
CA ASP A 646 -16.51 11.09 -53.65
C ASP A 646 -17.55 12.21 -53.74
N LEU A 647 -18.02 12.69 -52.58
CA LEU A 647 -19.05 13.72 -52.45
C LEU A 647 -18.43 15.05 -52.00
N PRO A 648 -18.78 16.19 -52.61
CA PRO A 648 -18.40 17.51 -52.11
C PRO A 648 -18.92 17.79 -50.68
N GLU A 649 -18.43 18.86 -50.06
CA GLU A 649 -18.95 19.32 -48.76
C GLU A 649 -20.47 19.59 -48.84
N GLY A 650 -21.27 18.91 -48.03
CA GLY A 650 -22.73 19.03 -48.06
C GLY A 650 -23.49 17.96 -47.26
N ASP A 651 -24.82 18.08 -47.26
CA ASP A 651 -25.76 17.13 -46.64
C ASP A 651 -26.36 16.19 -47.69
N TYR A 652 -26.31 14.89 -47.42
CA TYR A 652 -26.75 13.83 -48.31
C TYR A 652 -27.67 12.85 -47.58
N GLU A 653 -28.53 12.17 -48.34
CA GLU A 653 -29.34 11.05 -47.88
C GLU A 653 -28.97 9.80 -48.70
N ILE A 654 -28.50 8.77 -48.02
CA ILE A 654 -28.15 7.48 -48.62
C ILE A 654 -29.29 6.51 -48.35
N VAL A 655 -29.94 6.05 -49.41
CA VAL A 655 -31.04 5.09 -49.36
C VAL A 655 -30.55 3.76 -49.91
N VAL A 656 -30.63 2.71 -49.10
CA VAL A 656 -30.21 1.36 -49.44
C VAL A 656 -31.41 0.41 -49.40
N THR A 657 -31.56 -0.42 -50.44
CA THR A 657 -32.52 -1.52 -50.46
C THR A 657 -31.82 -2.81 -50.06
N LEU A 658 -32.03 -3.21 -48.82
CA LEU A 658 -31.51 -4.44 -48.21
C LEU A 658 -32.44 -5.61 -48.52
N ALA A 659 -31.88 -6.81 -48.65
CA ALA A 659 -32.59 -8.06 -48.91
C ALA A 659 -32.22 -9.08 -47.83
N THR A 660 -33.21 -9.54 -47.06
CA THR A 660 -33.01 -10.51 -45.97
C THR A 660 -33.49 -11.89 -46.37
N GLN A 661 -32.79 -12.94 -45.91
CA GLN A 661 -33.15 -14.34 -46.09
C GLN A 661 -32.78 -15.11 -44.82
N GLN A 662 -33.61 -16.08 -44.40
CA GLN A 662 -33.31 -16.95 -43.26
C GLN A 662 -33.40 -18.44 -43.66
N ASP A 663 -32.61 -19.27 -42.99
CA ASP A 663 -32.74 -20.73 -43.08
C ASP A 663 -34.04 -21.23 -42.40
N GLU A 664 -34.53 -22.40 -42.79
CA GLU A 664 -35.78 -22.97 -42.26
C GLU A 664 -35.67 -23.23 -40.75
N GLY A 665 -36.53 -22.57 -39.97
CA GLY A 665 -36.54 -22.69 -38.50
C GLY A 665 -35.62 -21.73 -37.75
N TYR A 666 -35.08 -20.70 -38.41
CA TYR A 666 -34.31 -19.63 -37.73
C TYR A 666 -35.10 -19.03 -36.55
N PRO A 667 -34.52 -18.92 -35.35
CA PRO A 667 -35.27 -18.65 -34.13
C PRO A 667 -35.74 -17.20 -33.98
N GLU A 668 -35.07 -16.24 -34.63
CA GLU A 668 -35.40 -14.81 -34.53
C GLU A 668 -36.30 -14.34 -35.68
N PRO A 669 -37.33 -13.50 -35.43
CA PRO A 669 -38.25 -13.02 -36.46
C PRO A 669 -37.71 -11.85 -37.29
N PHE A 670 -36.40 -11.60 -37.28
CA PHE A 670 -35.72 -10.53 -38.00
C PHE A 670 -34.29 -10.93 -38.39
N VAL A 671 -33.71 -10.15 -39.31
CA VAL A 671 -32.28 -10.17 -39.65
C VAL A 671 -31.68 -8.83 -39.26
N LEU A 672 -30.52 -8.84 -38.61
CA LEU A 672 -29.83 -7.61 -38.23
C LEU A 672 -29.03 -7.06 -39.42
N ALA A 673 -29.06 -5.75 -39.59
CA ALA A 673 -28.20 -5.04 -40.54
C ALA A 673 -27.48 -3.90 -39.82
N GLY A 674 -26.15 -3.84 -39.92
CA GLY A 674 -25.36 -2.69 -39.46
C GLY A 674 -25.10 -1.73 -40.60
N LEU A 675 -25.34 -0.43 -40.39
CA LEU A 675 -25.05 0.64 -41.36
C LEU A 675 -24.13 1.70 -40.75
N LEU A 676 -23.03 2.03 -41.42
CA LEU A 676 -22.04 2.99 -40.94
C LEU A 676 -21.59 3.95 -42.04
N TRP A 677 -21.70 5.26 -41.78
CA TRP A 677 -21.02 6.31 -42.54
C TRP A 677 -19.70 6.69 -41.86
N SER A 678 -18.61 6.78 -42.61
CA SER A 678 -17.31 7.23 -42.08
C SER A 678 -16.58 8.20 -43.02
N GLU A 679 -16.13 9.33 -42.45
CA GLU A 679 -15.41 10.37 -43.16
C GLU A 679 -13.90 10.15 -43.00
N GLY A 680 -13.30 9.42 -43.95
CA GLY A 680 -11.86 9.18 -43.92
C GLY A 680 -11.43 8.15 -42.90
N LEU A 681 -11.84 6.90 -43.08
CA LEU A 681 -11.12 5.69 -42.70
C LEU A 681 -11.54 4.57 -43.67
N THR A 682 -11.09 4.64 -44.92
CA THR A 682 -11.30 3.54 -45.87
C THR A 682 -10.35 2.38 -45.53
N THR A 683 -10.97 1.26 -45.21
CA THR A 683 -10.40 0.01 -44.72
C THR A 683 -9.82 -0.78 -45.87
N GLY A 684 -8.55 -1.18 -45.74
CA GLY A 684 -7.82 -1.99 -46.73
C GLY A 684 -6.32 -1.69 -46.81
N THR A 685 -5.86 -0.52 -46.36
CA THR A 685 -4.43 -0.14 -46.49
C THR A 685 -3.75 0.45 -45.25
N LYS A 686 -4.49 0.74 -44.16
CA LYS A 686 -3.93 1.43 -42.98
C LYS A 686 -3.34 0.52 -41.90
N TYR A 687 -3.90 -0.65 -41.66
CA TYR A 687 -3.42 -1.59 -40.64
C TYR A 687 -3.22 -2.96 -41.25
N GLN A 688 -2.13 -3.60 -40.88
CA GLN A 688 -1.71 -4.89 -41.43
C GLN A 688 -1.43 -5.87 -40.29
N TYR A 689 -1.57 -7.18 -40.55
CA TYR A 689 -1.03 -8.20 -39.67
C TYR A 689 0.46 -7.94 -39.42
N GLY A 690 0.88 -7.95 -38.15
CA GLY A 690 2.24 -7.57 -37.75
C GLY A 690 2.41 -6.09 -37.37
N ASP A 691 1.40 -5.23 -37.53
CA ASP A 691 1.45 -3.88 -36.98
C ASP A 691 1.31 -3.90 -35.46
N THR A 692 2.32 -3.44 -34.73
CA THR A 692 2.30 -3.37 -33.27
C THR A 692 1.65 -2.09 -32.74
N TRP A 693 1.58 -1.02 -33.55
CA TRP A 693 1.08 0.29 -33.17
C TRP A 693 0.22 0.93 -34.26
N TYR A 694 -0.63 1.89 -33.86
CA TYR A 694 -1.48 2.60 -34.81
C TYR A 694 -0.66 3.44 -35.79
N ARG A 695 -0.84 3.22 -37.09
CA ARG A 695 -0.14 3.97 -38.15
C ARG A 695 -0.58 5.42 -38.28
N ASP A 696 -1.75 5.79 -37.76
CA ASP A 696 -2.31 7.14 -37.78
C ASP A 696 -2.20 7.89 -36.44
N MET A 697 -1.47 7.31 -35.48
CA MET A 697 -1.10 7.94 -34.21
C MET A 697 0.37 8.37 -34.21
N ARG A 698 0.76 9.12 -33.18
CA ARG A 698 2.18 9.48 -32.97
C ARG A 698 3.02 8.22 -32.83
N ALA A 699 4.15 8.19 -33.53
CA ALA A 699 5.05 7.04 -33.54
C ALA A 699 5.65 6.79 -32.14
N PRO A 700 5.99 5.53 -31.81
CA PRO A 700 6.71 5.19 -30.59
C PRO A 700 7.96 6.05 -30.40
N GLY A 701 8.19 6.54 -29.18
CA GLY A 701 9.27 7.46 -28.89
C GLY A 701 9.24 8.01 -27.47
N PHE A 702 10.16 8.94 -27.18
CA PHE A 702 10.31 9.55 -25.87
C PHE A 702 10.94 10.96 -26.00
N ASN A 703 10.26 12.01 -25.52
CA ASN A 703 10.68 13.42 -25.62
C ASN A 703 11.26 13.77 -27.01
N SER A 704 10.43 13.64 -28.04
CA SER A 704 10.78 13.83 -29.46
C SER A 704 11.89 12.97 -30.05
N LYS A 705 12.52 12.08 -29.28
CA LYS A 705 13.32 11.01 -29.86
C LYS A 705 12.38 9.93 -30.36
N ALA A 706 12.29 9.78 -31.67
CA ALA A 706 11.59 8.65 -32.27
C ALA A 706 12.40 7.36 -32.03
N TYR A 707 11.71 6.27 -31.70
CA TYR A 707 12.30 4.94 -31.70
C TYR A 707 12.58 4.52 -33.16
N ARG A 708 13.81 4.05 -33.46
CA ARG A 708 14.27 3.77 -34.82
C ARG A 708 14.65 2.30 -35.09
N GLY A 709 14.37 1.37 -34.17
CA GLY A 709 14.63 -0.07 -34.32
C GLY A 709 15.98 -0.56 -33.78
N GLY A 710 16.07 -1.86 -33.47
CA GLY A 710 17.32 -2.57 -33.09
C GLY A 710 17.20 -3.47 -31.84
N GLU A 711 16.35 -3.07 -30.91
CA GLU A 711 15.96 -3.74 -29.66
C GLU A 711 14.44 -3.55 -29.47
N ASP A 712 13.75 -4.23 -28.54
CA ASP A 712 12.32 -3.95 -28.35
C ASP A 712 12.10 -2.50 -27.87
N SER A 713 11.03 -1.83 -28.33
CA SER A 713 10.77 -0.42 -28.02
C SER A 713 10.62 -0.16 -26.52
N ILE A 714 10.21 -1.16 -25.73
CA ILE A 714 10.12 -1.02 -24.28
C ILE A 714 11.51 -0.98 -23.61
N GLN A 715 12.45 -1.78 -24.11
CA GLN A 715 13.83 -1.82 -23.59
C GLN A 715 14.56 -0.52 -23.93
N TRP A 716 14.36 -0.03 -25.16
CA TRP A 716 14.83 1.30 -25.58
C TRP A 716 14.27 2.40 -24.67
N LEU A 717 12.96 2.38 -24.38
CA LEU A 717 12.34 3.35 -23.47
C LEU A 717 12.95 3.28 -22.07
N GLY A 718 13.14 2.07 -21.52
CA GLY A 718 13.79 1.87 -20.23
C GLY A 718 15.17 2.54 -20.14
N GLN A 719 15.99 2.40 -21.18
CA GLN A 719 17.29 3.09 -21.28
C GLN A 719 17.11 4.61 -21.34
N GLN A 720 16.19 5.11 -22.17
CA GLN A 720 15.95 6.56 -22.27
C GLN A 720 15.52 7.18 -20.94
N ILE A 721 14.67 6.50 -20.17
CA ILE A 721 14.25 6.93 -18.84
C ILE A 721 15.43 6.94 -17.87
N ALA A 722 16.25 5.87 -17.87
CA ALA A 722 17.40 5.74 -16.99
C ALA A 722 18.51 6.78 -17.28
N GLU A 723 18.57 7.30 -18.50
CA GLU A 723 19.48 8.35 -18.94
C GLU A 723 18.91 9.77 -18.80
N ASP A 724 17.60 9.92 -18.56
CA ASP A 724 16.95 11.23 -18.45
C ASP A 724 17.40 11.97 -17.18
N PRO A 725 17.75 13.27 -17.28
CA PRO A 725 18.19 14.07 -16.12
C PRO A 725 17.12 14.24 -15.04
N ARG A 726 15.83 13.97 -15.33
CA ARG A 726 14.74 14.00 -14.35
C ARG A 726 14.68 12.75 -13.48
N PHE A 727 15.26 11.62 -13.92
CA PHE A 727 15.20 10.34 -13.21
C PHE A 727 15.70 10.41 -11.74
N PRO A 728 16.84 11.07 -11.43
CA PRO A 728 17.27 11.27 -10.04
C PRO A 728 16.24 12.00 -9.18
N ARG A 729 15.69 13.13 -9.65
CA ARG A 729 14.68 13.90 -8.90
C ARG A 729 13.41 13.07 -8.69
N ALA A 730 12.96 12.37 -9.72
CA ALA A 730 11.81 11.47 -9.65
C ALA A 730 12.01 10.36 -8.61
N THR A 731 13.21 9.77 -8.56
CA THR A 731 13.55 8.76 -7.55
C THR A 731 13.48 9.34 -6.13
N VAL A 732 14.00 10.54 -5.90
CA VAL A 732 13.86 11.22 -4.60
C VAL A 732 12.38 11.40 -4.24
N LYS A 733 11.57 11.92 -5.17
CA LYS A 733 10.13 12.12 -4.98
C LYS A 733 9.36 10.82 -4.77
N PHE A 734 9.80 9.71 -5.37
CA PHE A 734 9.20 8.39 -5.17
C PHE A 734 9.34 7.91 -3.73
N TRP A 735 10.53 8.06 -3.13
CA TRP A 735 10.83 7.60 -1.78
C TRP A 735 10.51 8.61 -0.68
N TRP A 736 10.22 9.86 -1.05
CA TRP A 736 9.92 10.95 -0.13
C TRP A 736 8.80 10.63 0.88
N PRO A 737 7.63 10.09 0.49
CA PRO A 737 6.55 9.81 1.43
C PRO A 737 6.89 8.71 2.44
N SER A 738 7.71 7.74 2.06
CA SER A 738 8.10 6.64 2.93
C SER A 738 9.11 7.06 3.99
N VAL A 739 9.93 8.08 3.71
CA VAL A 739 10.93 8.60 4.66
C VAL A 739 10.36 9.75 5.50
N PHE A 740 9.67 10.71 4.87
CA PHE A 740 9.19 11.93 5.53
C PHE A 740 7.70 11.89 5.91
N GLY A 741 6.94 10.88 5.46
CA GLY A 741 5.54 10.68 5.86
C GLY A 741 4.50 11.54 5.15
N ALA A 742 4.90 12.38 4.20
CA ALA A 742 4.02 13.24 3.41
C ALA A 742 4.46 13.26 1.95
N GLU A 743 3.57 13.61 1.02
CA GLU A 743 3.97 13.85 -0.37
C GLU A 743 4.83 15.12 -0.50
N VAL A 744 5.66 15.18 -1.55
CA VAL A 744 6.34 16.41 -1.92
C VAL A 744 5.30 17.47 -2.30
N LEU A 745 5.53 18.71 -1.88
CA LEU A 745 4.65 19.83 -2.16
C LEU A 745 4.59 20.09 -3.67
N ALA A 746 3.39 20.42 -4.15
CA ALA A 746 3.21 20.98 -5.48
C ALA A 746 3.37 22.50 -5.43
N ALA A 747 3.77 23.11 -6.54
CA ALA A 747 3.83 24.56 -6.66
C ALA A 747 2.43 25.16 -6.41
N PRO A 748 2.30 26.23 -5.61
CA PRO A 748 1.01 26.87 -5.38
C PRO A 748 0.50 27.51 -6.67
N ALA A 749 -0.75 27.22 -7.05
CA ALA A 749 -1.32 27.66 -8.31
C ALA A 749 -2.06 29.02 -8.23
N ASP A 750 -2.61 29.38 -7.06
CA ASP A 750 -3.42 30.59 -6.88
C ASP A 750 -2.69 31.66 -6.05
N ARG A 751 -2.21 32.69 -6.75
CA ARG A 751 -1.50 33.84 -6.16
C ARG A 751 -2.36 34.72 -5.25
N ASN A 752 -3.69 34.56 -5.29
CA ASN A 752 -4.60 35.35 -4.47
C ASN A 752 -4.84 34.75 -3.08
N LEU A 753 -4.34 33.53 -2.82
CA LEU A 753 -4.44 32.93 -1.50
C LEU A 753 -3.59 33.74 -0.50
N PRO A 754 -4.14 34.06 0.69
CA PRO A 754 -3.41 34.81 1.72
C PRO A 754 -2.06 34.19 2.15
N ASP A 755 -1.84 32.93 1.81
CA ASP A 755 -0.65 32.16 2.14
C ASP A 755 0.15 31.65 0.95
N TYR A 756 -0.09 32.20 -0.24
CA TYR A 756 0.66 31.85 -1.44
C TYR A 756 2.17 31.94 -1.23
N ASP A 757 2.68 33.05 -0.67
CA ASP A 757 4.12 33.25 -0.44
C ASP A 757 4.70 32.20 0.52
N ALA A 758 3.91 31.76 1.50
CA ALA A 758 4.30 30.71 2.42
C ALA A 758 4.37 29.34 1.77
N GLN A 759 3.37 29.00 0.96
CA GLN A 759 3.34 27.76 0.19
C GLN A 759 4.48 27.73 -0.84
N LEU A 760 4.77 28.86 -1.47
CA LEU A 760 5.84 28.99 -2.45
C LEU A 760 7.22 28.85 -1.80
N LEU A 761 7.44 29.46 -0.64
CA LEU A 761 8.69 29.30 0.12
C LEU A 761 8.91 27.83 0.52
N ALA A 762 7.86 27.17 1.03
CA ALA A 762 7.91 25.76 1.42
C ALA A 762 8.25 24.85 0.24
N PHE A 763 7.56 25.06 -0.89
CA PHE A 763 7.80 24.36 -2.14
C PHE A 763 9.25 24.54 -2.62
N ASN A 764 9.74 25.78 -2.69
CA ASN A 764 11.11 26.07 -3.12
C ASN A 764 12.17 25.44 -2.20
N ALA A 765 11.93 25.42 -0.89
CA ALA A 765 12.82 24.76 0.07
C ALA A 765 12.87 23.23 -0.14
N GLN A 766 11.73 22.59 -0.42
CA GLN A 766 11.68 21.17 -0.75
C GLN A 766 12.35 20.87 -2.09
N GLU A 767 12.09 21.65 -3.13
CA GLU A 767 12.71 21.44 -4.44
C GLU A 767 14.24 21.58 -4.38
N LYS A 768 14.75 22.56 -3.61
CA LYS A 768 16.19 22.66 -3.34
C LYS A 768 16.75 21.40 -2.68
N LEU A 769 16.07 20.87 -1.66
CA LEU A 769 16.49 19.61 -1.02
C LEU A 769 16.40 18.43 -2.00
N VAL A 770 15.37 18.37 -2.85
CA VAL A 770 15.24 17.35 -3.89
C VAL A 770 16.45 17.41 -4.84
N ASP A 771 16.90 18.60 -5.23
CA ASP A 771 18.09 18.78 -6.08
C ASP A 771 19.37 18.31 -5.40
N GLU A 772 19.57 18.67 -4.13
CA GLU A 772 20.73 18.24 -3.34
C GLU A 772 20.77 16.71 -3.18
N LEU A 773 19.63 16.10 -2.86
CA LEU A 773 19.49 14.64 -2.72
C LEU A 773 19.67 13.92 -4.06
N ALA A 774 19.14 14.48 -5.16
CA ALA A 774 19.30 13.94 -6.50
C ALA A 774 20.77 13.96 -6.93
N ALA A 775 21.50 15.06 -6.67
CA ALA A 775 22.93 15.15 -6.93
C ALA A 775 23.73 14.14 -6.11
N ALA A 776 23.43 13.98 -4.81
CA ALA A 776 24.06 12.99 -3.95
C ALA A 776 23.76 11.55 -4.41
N PHE A 777 22.54 11.29 -4.89
CA PHE A 777 22.14 10.01 -5.44
C PHE A 777 22.93 9.66 -6.71
N VAL A 778 23.08 10.61 -7.65
CA VAL A 778 23.93 10.45 -8.84
C VAL A 778 25.40 10.20 -8.43
N ALA A 779 25.93 11.00 -7.50
CA ALA A 779 27.31 10.87 -7.02
C ALA A 779 27.58 9.52 -6.34
N SER A 780 26.56 8.89 -5.74
CA SER A 780 26.67 7.55 -5.16
C SER A 780 26.73 6.43 -6.20
N GLY A 781 26.51 6.73 -7.49
CA GLY A 781 26.31 5.72 -8.53
C GLY A 781 24.88 5.17 -8.54
N TYR A 782 23.89 6.02 -8.21
CA TYR A 782 22.47 5.69 -8.15
C TYR A 782 22.15 4.59 -7.11
N LYS A 783 22.77 4.65 -5.93
CA LYS A 783 22.57 3.68 -4.85
C LYS A 783 21.50 4.16 -3.88
N LEU A 784 20.39 3.44 -3.81
CA LEU A 784 19.25 3.88 -2.99
C LEU A 784 19.57 3.88 -1.49
N LYS A 785 20.35 2.92 -0.98
CA LYS A 785 20.80 2.92 0.43
C LYS A 785 21.53 4.21 0.81
N SER A 786 22.30 4.77 -0.13
CA SER A 786 22.96 6.06 0.05
C SER A 786 21.95 7.20 0.06
N LEU A 787 20.99 7.23 -0.88
CA LEU A 787 19.93 8.23 -0.90
C LEU A 787 19.09 8.21 0.40
N LEU A 788 18.64 7.05 0.86
CA LEU A 788 17.86 6.93 2.11
C LEU A 788 18.65 7.44 3.32
N ALA A 789 19.96 7.18 3.38
CA ALA A 789 20.81 7.71 4.44
C ALA A 789 20.95 9.24 4.36
N GLU A 790 21.08 9.83 3.17
CA GLU A 790 21.09 11.28 2.98
C GLU A 790 19.75 11.93 3.39
N MET A 791 18.63 11.30 3.01
CA MET A 791 17.29 11.77 3.39
C MET A 791 17.11 11.80 4.91
N VAL A 792 17.53 10.75 5.62
CA VAL A 792 17.46 10.67 7.09
C VAL A 792 18.38 11.69 7.77
N VAL A 793 19.53 12.03 7.16
CA VAL A 793 20.44 13.03 7.73
C VAL A 793 20.01 14.47 7.43
N SER A 794 19.07 14.67 6.50
CA SER A 794 18.57 16.00 6.13
C SER A 794 17.86 16.73 7.28
N PRO A 795 17.85 18.08 7.27
CA PRO A 795 17.04 18.86 8.20
C PRO A 795 15.55 18.52 8.16
N TRP A 796 15.04 18.08 7.01
CA TRP A 796 13.63 17.73 6.83
C TRP A 796 13.21 16.52 7.67
N PHE A 797 14.11 15.55 7.86
CA PHE A 797 13.87 14.42 8.75
C PHE A 797 14.20 14.76 10.21
N ARG A 798 15.24 15.55 10.46
CA ARG A 798 15.85 15.70 11.80
C ARG A 798 15.35 16.88 12.61
N THR A 799 14.61 17.81 12.05
CA THR A 799 14.08 18.94 12.84
C THR A 799 13.05 18.43 13.84
N THR A 800 13.18 18.73 15.13
CA THR A 800 12.37 18.09 16.20
C THR A 800 11.65 19.05 17.13
N GLU A 801 12.04 20.32 17.18
CA GLU A 801 11.47 21.28 18.13
C GLU A 801 11.47 22.69 17.54
N VAL A 802 10.50 23.48 17.98
CA VAL A 802 10.38 24.92 17.75
C VAL A 802 10.74 25.64 19.04
N ASN A 803 11.87 26.33 19.06
CA ASN A 803 12.41 27.01 20.25
C ASN A 803 12.12 28.52 20.28
N GLN A 804 11.58 29.07 19.19
CA GLN A 804 11.16 30.46 19.05
C GLN A 804 9.83 30.54 18.28
N GLU A 805 9.12 31.66 18.41
CA GLU A 805 7.89 31.88 17.64
C GLU A 805 8.22 31.89 16.14
N LEU A 806 7.66 30.92 15.41
CA LEU A 806 7.76 30.84 13.96
C LEU A 806 6.84 31.88 13.32
N SER A 807 7.30 32.52 12.25
CA SER A 807 6.41 33.30 11.38
C SER A 807 5.27 32.43 10.82
N GLU A 808 4.14 33.03 10.46
CA GLU A 808 3.02 32.31 9.82
C GLU A 808 3.48 31.53 8.58
N THR A 809 4.42 32.11 7.84
CA THR A 809 5.08 31.51 6.68
C THR A 809 5.84 30.23 7.05
N GLN A 810 6.66 30.28 8.10
CA GLN A 810 7.42 29.11 8.58
C GLN A 810 6.51 28.03 9.16
N GLN A 811 5.45 28.39 9.90
CA GLN A 811 4.51 27.41 10.47
C GLN A 811 3.87 26.55 9.39
N LYS A 812 3.44 27.17 8.28
CA LYS A 812 2.89 26.44 7.13
C LYS A 812 3.93 25.60 6.42
N ALA A 813 5.13 26.14 6.26
CA ALA A 813 6.20 25.45 5.54
C ALA A 813 6.77 24.23 6.29
N LEU A 814 6.73 24.24 7.62
CA LEU A 814 7.27 23.19 8.48
C LEU A 814 6.23 22.16 8.94
N ILE A 815 4.98 22.21 8.46
CA ILE A 815 3.89 21.37 8.97
C ILE A 815 4.10 19.85 8.75
N THR A 816 4.89 19.48 7.73
CA THR A 816 5.23 18.09 7.39
C THR A 816 6.68 17.74 7.71
N VAL A 817 7.40 18.62 8.41
CA VAL A 817 8.81 18.47 8.73
C VAL A 817 8.97 17.75 10.05
N GLY A 818 9.97 16.86 10.11
CA GLY A 818 10.44 16.30 11.36
C GLY A 818 9.65 15.09 11.82
N ARG A 819 9.42 15.03 13.14
CA ARG A 819 8.79 13.90 13.83
C ARG A 819 7.32 14.18 14.15
N GLY A 820 6.59 13.14 14.55
CA GLY A 820 5.20 13.27 14.99
C GLY A 820 4.18 12.91 13.91
N ARG A 821 4.60 12.18 12.87
CA ARG A 821 3.65 11.55 11.93
C ARG A 821 3.14 10.25 12.53
N LEU A 822 1.86 9.96 12.31
CA LEU A 822 1.26 8.71 12.77
C LEU A 822 1.90 7.53 12.03
N LEU A 823 2.34 6.50 12.75
CA LEU A 823 2.89 5.28 12.17
C LEU A 823 1.83 4.52 11.37
N THR A 824 2.23 3.87 10.28
CA THR A 824 1.36 2.94 9.56
C THR A 824 1.10 1.68 10.39
N PRO A 825 0.08 0.87 10.05
CA PRO A 825 -0.09 -0.45 10.65
C PRO A 825 1.19 -1.29 10.61
N GLU A 826 1.90 -1.31 9.48
CA GLU A 826 3.12 -2.08 9.25
C GLU A 826 4.31 -1.51 10.06
N GLU A 827 4.44 -0.19 10.14
CA GLU A 827 5.45 0.47 10.97
C GLU A 827 5.21 0.22 12.47
N LEU A 828 3.95 0.28 12.91
CA LEU A 828 3.55 0.01 14.29
C LEU A 828 3.76 -1.46 14.66
N ASP A 829 3.43 -2.39 13.77
CA ASP A 829 3.70 -3.82 13.96
C ASP A 829 5.20 -4.10 14.15
N ARG A 830 6.05 -3.52 13.28
CA ARG A 830 7.51 -3.59 13.41
C ARG A 830 8.00 -2.95 14.71
N LYS A 831 7.45 -1.79 15.09
CA LYS A 831 7.81 -1.11 16.35
C LYS A 831 7.46 -1.98 17.56
N ASN A 832 6.30 -2.61 17.58
CA ASN A 832 5.90 -3.54 18.65
C ASN A 832 6.92 -4.67 18.80
N ARG A 833 7.29 -5.34 17.70
CA ARG A 833 8.32 -6.40 17.72
C ARG A 833 9.67 -5.89 18.20
N ALA A 834 10.09 -4.72 17.73
CA ALA A 834 11.37 -4.10 18.11
C ALA A 834 11.45 -3.83 19.62
N VAL A 835 10.38 -3.25 20.18
CA VAL A 835 10.32 -2.79 21.57
C VAL A 835 10.03 -3.94 22.52
N PHE A 836 9.07 -4.80 22.18
CA PHE A 836 8.52 -5.81 23.10
C PHE A 836 8.91 -7.25 22.77
N GLY A 837 9.48 -7.51 21.59
CA GLY A 837 9.79 -8.87 21.12
C GLY A 837 8.61 -9.61 20.49
N ARG A 838 7.41 -9.01 20.51
CA ARG A 838 6.17 -9.53 19.92
C ARG A 838 5.27 -8.40 19.43
N THR A 839 4.23 -8.73 18.66
CA THR A 839 3.20 -7.79 18.22
C THR A 839 1.79 -8.33 18.43
N TRP A 840 0.80 -7.51 18.08
CA TRP A 840 -0.61 -7.75 18.34
C TRP A 840 -1.21 -8.83 17.41
N GLY A 841 -1.82 -9.84 18.02
CA GLY A 841 -2.38 -10.99 17.30
C GLY A 841 -1.34 -12.01 16.83
N GLU A 842 -0.09 -11.86 17.26
CA GLU A 842 0.97 -12.84 17.00
C GLU A 842 0.73 -14.13 17.80
N SER A 843 0.73 -15.26 17.10
CA SER A 843 0.68 -16.59 17.70
C SER A 843 2.08 -17.12 18.01
N TRP A 844 2.18 -17.95 19.06
CA TRP A 844 3.37 -18.75 19.39
C TRP A 844 3.65 -19.83 18.35
N GLN A 845 2.62 -20.28 17.63
CA GLN A 845 2.79 -21.15 16.49
C GLN A 845 3.34 -20.31 15.34
N GLU A 846 4.55 -20.66 14.87
CA GLU A 846 5.00 -20.16 13.58
C GLU A 846 4.20 -20.83 12.48
N ASP A 847 3.41 -20.01 11.78
CA ASP A 847 2.67 -20.47 10.62
C ASP A 847 3.57 -20.44 9.38
N GLY A 848 4.12 -21.59 9.01
CA GLY A 848 4.83 -21.77 7.72
C GLY A 848 3.91 -21.64 6.50
N TYR A 849 2.60 -21.53 6.72
CA TYR A 849 1.56 -21.54 5.70
C TYR A 849 1.02 -20.15 5.36
N SER A 850 1.66 -19.10 5.86
CA SER A 850 1.42 -17.72 5.48
C SER A 850 2.68 -17.09 4.90
N TYR A 851 2.50 -16.16 3.95
CA TYR A 851 3.58 -15.39 3.32
C TYR A 851 4.37 -14.54 4.30
N ASN A 852 3.66 -13.98 5.29
CA ASN A 852 4.20 -13.20 6.37
C ASN A 852 3.66 -13.72 7.69
N LYS A 853 4.33 -13.38 8.81
CA LYS A 853 3.78 -13.67 10.14
C LYS A 853 2.42 -12.97 10.26
N LEU A 854 1.37 -13.76 10.47
CA LEU A 854 0.02 -13.23 10.61
C LEU A 854 -0.07 -12.43 11.92
N THR A 855 -0.55 -11.21 11.80
CA THR A 855 -0.82 -10.30 12.92
C THR A 855 -2.15 -9.61 12.67
N ASN A 856 -2.67 -8.94 13.69
CA ASN A 856 -3.88 -8.13 13.51
C ASN A 856 -3.67 -6.92 12.58
N PHE A 857 -2.43 -6.59 12.18
CA PHE A 857 -2.13 -5.59 11.18
C PHE A 857 -1.68 -6.16 9.82
N SER A 858 -1.61 -7.48 9.66
CA SER A 858 -1.25 -8.14 8.39
C SER A 858 -2.26 -9.20 7.91
N SER A 859 -3.21 -9.63 8.74
CA SER A 859 -4.21 -10.66 8.41
C SER A 859 -5.23 -10.20 7.37
N ALA A 860 -5.47 -11.03 6.35
CA ALA A 860 -6.46 -10.79 5.29
C ALA A 860 -7.92 -11.00 5.74
N TRP A 861 -8.16 -11.83 6.77
CA TRP A 861 -9.52 -12.27 7.16
C TRP A 861 -10.06 -11.61 8.44
N SER A 862 -9.16 -11.08 9.27
CA SER A 862 -9.49 -10.48 10.57
C SER A 862 -8.69 -9.21 10.87
N GLY A 863 -8.04 -8.63 9.85
CA GLY A 863 -7.10 -7.53 9.99
C GLY A 863 -7.76 -6.20 10.34
N TYR A 864 -7.03 -5.40 11.11
CA TYR A 864 -7.37 -4.04 11.50
C TYR A 864 -6.57 -2.98 10.74
N ALA A 865 -5.72 -3.39 9.78
CA ALA A 865 -4.83 -2.50 9.05
C ALA A 865 -5.57 -1.33 8.38
N SER A 866 -6.60 -1.60 7.58
CA SER A 866 -7.40 -0.57 6.90
C SER A 866 -8.14 0.34 7.89
N PHE A 867 -8.57 -0.19 9.05
CA PHE A 867 -9.19 0.61 10.12
C PHE A 867 -8.19 1.50 10.87
N TYR A 868 -6.90 1.18 10.80
CA TYR A 868 -5.81 1.94 11.41
C TYR A 868 -5.06 2.85 10.41
N GLY A 869 -5.54 2.97 9.17
CA GLY A 869 -4.96 3.86 8.15
C GLY A 869 -4.06 3.18 7.11
N GLY A 870 -4.07 1.85 7.04
CA GLY A 870 -3.50 1.07 5.94
C GLY A 870 -4.26 1.24 4.61
N ILE A 871 -3.69 0.68 3.55
CA ILE A 871 -4.24 0.75 2.19
C ILE A 871 -4.50 -0.66 1.65
N ASP A 872 -5.51 -0.81 0.79
CA ASP A 872 -5.75 -2.04 0.02
C ASP A 872 -5.13 -1.96 -1.39
N SER A 873 -4.58 -0.80 -1.76
CA SER A 873 -3.97 -0.52 -3.07
C SER A 873 -4.94 -0.57 -4.27
N ALA A 874 -6.22 -0.79 -4.02
CA ALA A 874 -7.31 -0.83 -4.99
C ALA A 874 -8.25 0.37 -4.81
N ALA A 875 -9.10 0.35 -3.79
CA ALA A 875 -10.06 1.42 -3.48
C ALA A 875 -9.44 2.48 -2.56
N VAL A 876 -8.63 2.05 -1.59
CA VAL A 876 -7.86 2.92 -0.70
C VAL A 876 -6.41 2.89 -1.15
N THR A 877 -5.96 3.98 -1.77
CA THR A 877 -4.62 4.10 -2.38
C THR A 877 -3.71 5.07 -1.65
N LYS A 878 -4.20 5.72 -0.59
CA LYS A 878 -3.46 6.68 0.22
C LYS A 878 -3.63 6.38 1.70
N ARG A 879 -2.54 6.46 2.44
CA ARG A 879 -2.53 6.25 3.89
C ARG A 879 -3.23 7.38 4.61
N ASN A 880 -4.08 7.05 5.58
CA ASN A 880 -4.64 8.04 6.50
C ASN A 880 -3.68 8.23 7.68
N ARG A 881 -3.02 9.39 7.73
CA ARG A 881 -2.07 9.76 8.78
C ARG A 881 -2.69 10.64 9.87
N GLU A 882 -3.97 11.00 9.73
CA GLU A 882 -4.71 11.79 10.71
C GLU A 882 -5.52 10.87 11.64
N LYS A 883 -5.32 11.02 12.95
CA LYS A 883 -5.95 10.15 13.95
C LYS A 883 -7.47 10.32 13.95
N THR A 884 -8.20 9.29 13.53
CA THR A 884 -9.68 9.24 13.63
C THR A 884 -10.14 8.52 14.90
N PRO A 885 -11.41 8.72 15.34
CA PRO A 885 -11.97 7.95 16.46
C PRO A 885 -11.90 6.43 16.28
N LEU A 886 -12.09 5.96 15.04
CA LEU A 886 -12.01 4.54 14.69
C LEU A 886 -10.59 4.02 14.90
N MET A 887 -9.59 4.72 14.40
CA MET A 887 -8.18 4.36 14.61
C MET A 887 -7.84 4.36 16.10
N SER A 888 -8.46 5.23 16.92
CA SER A 888 -8.21 5.28 18.38
C SER A 888 -8.75 4.05 19.09
N ASN A 889 -9.91 3.57 18.68
CA ASN A 889 -10.43 2.29 19.17
C ASN A 889 -9.54 1.11 18.76
N VAL A 890 -8.93 1.15 17.56
CA VAL A 890 -7.97 0.12 17.15
C VAL A 890 -6.69 0.16 18.01
N SER A 891 -6.12 1.35 18.23
CA SER A 891 -4.95 1.51 19.13
C SER A 891 -5.25 1.03 20.54
N GLU A 892 -6.44 1.35 21.05
CA GLU A 892 -6.90 0.93 22.38
C GLU A 892 -7.04 -0.58 22.46
N LYS A 893 -7.70 -1.21 21.48
CA LYS A 893 -7.84 -2.67 21.41
C LYS A 893 -6.47 -3.37 21.35
N MET A 894 -5.56 -2.85 20.52
CA MET A 894 -4.18 -3.33 20.45
C MET A 894 -3.51 -3.27 21.82
N ALA A 895 -3.58 -2.11 22.50
CA ALA A 895 -2.92 -1.90 23.79
C ALA A 895 -3.51 -2.81 24.88
N VAL A 896 -4.83 -2.98 24.92
CA VAL A 896 -5.51 -3.86 25.89
C VAL A 896 -5.06 -5.31 25.75
N GLU A 897 -4.98 -5.82 24.52
CA GLU A 897 -4.63 -7.22 24.28
C GLU A 897 -3.13 -7.47 24.36
N LEU A 898 -2.31 -6.61 23.74
CA LEU A 898 -0.87 -6.82 23.63
C LEU A 898 -0.12 -6.54 24.94
N ALA A 899 -0.51 -5.53 25.72
CA ALA A 899 0.23 -5.14 26.92
C ALA A 899 0.31 -6.29 27.94
N CYS A 900 -0.81 -7.00 28.14
CA CYS A 900 -0.86 -8.16 29.03
C CYS A 900 0.07 -9.27 28.55
N GLN A 901 0.08 -9.54 27.24
CA GLN A 901 0.91 -10.58 26.65
C GLN A 901 2.39 -10.29 26.79
N VAL A 902 2.80 -9.03 26.58
CA VAL A 902 4.19 -8.58 26.74
C VAL A 902 4.66 -8.79 28.17
N VAL A 903 3.86 -8.37 29.15
CA VAL A 903 4.23 -8.48 30.57
C VAL A 903 4.33 -9.94 31.01
N LEU A 904 3.33 -10.75 30.70
CA LEU A 904 3.35 -12.17 31.09
C LEU A 904 4.49 -12.93 30.43
N GLU A 905 4.69 -12.75 29.12
CA GLU A 905 5.72 -13.49 28.40
C GLU A 905 7.13 -13.14 28.88
N ASP A 906 7.41 -11.85 29.10
CA ASP A 906 8.74 -11.41 29.47
C ASP A 906 9.06 -11.81 30.92
N PHE A 907 8.15 -11.62 31.89
CA PHE A 907 8.40 -12.06 33.28
C PHE A 907 8.43 -13.58 33.47
N ALA A 908 7.83 -14.36 32.56
CA ALA A 908 7.93 -15.82 32.59
C ALA A 908 9.35 -16.34 32.31
N ARG A 909 10.20 -15.52 31.67
CA ARG A 909 11.60 -15.84 31.35
C ARG A 909 12.53 -15.49 32.53
N PRO A 910 13.67 -16.21 32.69
CA PRO A 910 14.73 -15.78 33.58
C PRO A 910 15.18 -14.35 33.27
N GLN A 911 15.52 -13.55 34.29
CA GLN A 911 15.86 -12.13 34.12
C GLN A 911 16.92 -11.87 33.03
N ALA A 912 17.93 -12.75 32.91
CA ALA A 912 18.99 -12.64 31.90
C ALA A 912 18.52 -12.85 30.45
N GLU A 913 17.36 -13.49 30.26
CA GLU A 913 16.73 -13.75 28.95
C GLU A 913 15.58 -12.78 28.65
N ARG A 914 15.23 -11.90 29.61
CA ARG A 914 14.20 -10.88 29.45
C ARG A 914 14.65 -9.83 28.46
N ARG A 915 13.69 -9.38 27.65
CA ARG A 915 13.90 -8.30 26.70
C ARG A 915 13.42 -6.98 27.30
N VAL A 916 12.28 -6.96 27.98
CA VAL A 916 11.59 -5.72 28.38
C VAL A 916 11.93 -5.32 29.81
N PHE A 917 11.77 -6.23 30.77
CA PHE A 917 11.89 -5.98 32.21
C PHE A 917 13.20 -6.53 32.77
N THR A 918 14.32 -5.86 32.46
CA THR A 918 15.66 -6.30 32.84
C THR A 918 16.11 -5.82 34.21
N GLU A 919 15.52 -4.74 34.74
CA GLU A 919 15.97 -4.09 35.98
C GLU A 919 15.10 -4.43 37.20
N VAL A 920 14.02 -5.18 37.00
CA VAL A 920 13.01 -5.46 38.03
C VAL A 920 12.56 -6.92 38.01
N GLU A 921 12.13 -7.40 39.17
CA GLU A 921 11.41 -8.67 39.30
C GLU A 921 9.90 -8.45 39.42
N LYS A 922 9.10 -9.51 39.21
CA LYS A 922 7.65 -9.47 39.42
C LYS A 922 7.25 -9.10 40.86
N THR A 923 8.18 -9.20 41.82
CA THR A 923 8.01 -8.79 43.22
C THR A 923 8.48 -7.36 43.53
N THR A 924 9.03 -6.65 42.52
CA THR A 924 9.55 -5.29 42.69
C THR A 924 8.44 -4.26 42.55
N ASN A 925 7.91 -3.80 43.69
CA ASN A 925 6.93 -2.72 43.78
C ASN A 925 7.61 -1.44 44.33
N PRO A 926 7.25 -0.21 43.90
CA PRO A 926 7.84 1.02 44.44
C PRO A 926 7.70 1.17 45.97
N MET A 927 6.69 0.53 46.56
CA MET A 927 6.51 0.47 48.01
C MET A 927 7.33 -0.62 48.69
N SER A 928 7.95 -1.55 47.96
CA SER A 928 8.78 -2.62 48.54
C SER A 928 9.97 -2.04 49.32
N ARG A 929 10.25 -2.62 50.48
CA ARG A 929 11.34 -2.25 51.40
C ARG A 929 12.23 -3.42 51.79
N GLY A 930 11.80 -4.63 51.48
CA GLY A 930 12.50 -5.87 51.74
C GLY A 930 11.63 -7.03 51.31
N GLY A 931 12.24 -8.19 51.21
CA GLY A 931 11.55 -9.41 50.81
C GLY A 931 12.54 -10.43 50.33
N SER A 932 12.22 -11.69 50.53
CA SER A 932 13.02 -12.80 50.03
C SER A 932 12.16 -14.05 49.90
N THR A 933 12.71 -15.03 49.21
CA THR A 933 12.20 -16.40 49.20
C THR A 933 13.17 -17.26 50.01
N TYR A 934 12.64 -18.14 50.85
CA TYR A 934 13.42 -19.07 51.66
C TYR A 934 13.09 -20.50 51.26
N SER A 935 14.12 -21.25 50.88
CA SER A 935 14.02 -22.67 50.58
C SER A 935 14.37 -23.47 51.84
N LEU A 936 13.41 -24.25 52.33
CA LEU A 936 13.56 -25.07 53.51
C LEU A 936 14.01 -26.46 53.06
N GLU A 937 15.33 -26.72 53.10
CA GLU A 937 15.89 -28.03 52.77
C GLU A 937 15.30 -29.10 53.69
N HIS A 938 14.64 -30.09 53.10
CA HIS A 938 14.04 -31.17 53.88
C HIS A 938 15.11 -32.22 54.22
N SER A 939 15.51 -32.26 55.49
CA SER A 939 16.34 -33.36 56.00
C SER A 939 15.44 -34.51 56.48
N ASN A 940 15.81 -35.76 56.17
CA ASN A 940 15.08 -36.98 56.59
C ASN A 940 14.59 -36.84 58.05
N PRO A 941 13.28 -37.01 58.33
CA PRO A 941 12.70 -36.54 59.57
C PRO A 941 13.27 -37.30 60.79
N SER A 942 13.64 -36.54 61.82
CA SER A 942 14.11 -37.09 63.10
C SER A 942 12.96 -37.55 64.02
N GLU A 943 11.71 -37.19 63.71
CA GLU A 943 10.50 -37.65 64.43
C GLU A 943 9.23 -37.53 63.56
N ILE A 944 8.43 -38.61 63.45
CA ILE A 944 7.10 -38.61 62.82
C ILE A 944 6.05 -38.75 63.93
N LYS A 945 5.08 -37.82 63.99
CA LYS A 945 4.00 -37.81 64.98
C LYS A 945 2.67 -37.56 64.27
N ASN A 946 1.64 -38.37 64.57
CA ASN A 946 0.30 -38.26 63.98
C ASN A 946 0.24 -38.28 62.42
N GLY A 947 1.18 -38.97 61.77
CA GLY A 947 1.17 -39.16 60.31
C GLY A 947 1.77 -38.02 59.49
N PHE A 948 2.54 -37.12 60.11
CA PHE A 948 3.31 -36.08 59.42
C PHE A 948 4.63 -35.79 60.17
N SER A 949 5.59 -35.22 59.45
CA SER A 949 6.87 -34.73 59.98
C SER A 949 6.89 -33.21 60.07
N ARG A 950 7.66 -32.68 61.04
CA ARG A 950 7.82 -31.24 61.27
C ARG A 950 9.26 -30.87 61.56
N GLN A 951 9.71 -29.73 61.03
CA GLN A 951 11.00 -29.13 61.32
C GLN A 951 10.84 -27.61 61.46
N VAL A 952 11.63 -27.00 62.34
CA VAL A 952 11.60 -25.56 62.62
C VAL A 952 12.82 -24.91 62.01
N TYR A 953 12.62 -23.75 61.37
CA TYR A 953 13.64 -22.99 60.68
C TYR A 953 13.58 -21.53 61.14
N GLU A 954 14.74 -20.87 61.19
CA GLU A 954 14.82 -19.42 61.40
C GLU A 954 15.20 -18.76 60.08
N TRP A 955 14.42 -17.75 59.68
CA TRP A 955 14.63 -16.99 58.48
C TRP A 955 14.78 -15.51 58.82
N SER A 956 15.88 -14.89 58.40
CA SER A 956 16.17 -13.47 58.66
C SER A 956 16.12 -12.65 57.37
N ILE A 957 15.47 -11.49 57.41
CA ILE A 957 15.27 -10.60 56.26
C ILE A 957 15.55 -9.17 56.70
N ASP A 958 16.52 -8.52 56.07
CA ASP A 958 16.78 -7.11 56.27
C ASP A 958 15.79 -6.25 55.48
N PHE A 959 15.31 -5.16 56.08
CA PHE A 959 14.42 -4.19 55.43
C PHE A 959 14.58 -2.79 56.01
N ASP A 960 14.25 -1.76 55.22
CA ASP A 960 14.23 -0.38 55.69
C ASP A 960 12.80 0.15 55.90
N VAL A 961 12.61 1.08 56.83
CA VAL A 961 11.34 1.76 57.03
C VAL A 961 11.54 3.24 56.78
N GLY A 962 10.72 3.80 55.89
CA GLY A 962 10.63 5.24 55.63
C GLY A 962 9.77 5.97 56.67
N ASP A 963 9.03 6.99 56.23
CA ASP A 963 8.06 7.69 57.08
C ASP A 963 6.69 7.00 56.98
N GLY A 964 6.38 6.05 57.87
CA GLY A 964 5.06 5.40 57.95
C GLY A 964 5.09 3.94 58.41
N ALA A 965 3.89 3.35 58.52
CA ALA A 965 3.72 1.94 58.84
C ALA A 965 4.16 1.01 57.69
N VAL A 966 4.52 -0.24 58.01
CA VAL A 966 4.87 -1.29 57.05
C VAL A 966 3.89 -2.46 57.13
N ALA A 967 3.68 -3.10 56.00
CA ALA A 967 2.95 -4.36 55.87
C ALA A 967 3.95 -5.46 55.51
N ILE A 968 4.00 -6.53 56.31
CA ILE A 968 4.85 -7.70 56.11
C ILE A 968 3.94 -8.87 55.74
N THR A 969 3.96 -9.27 54.48
CA THR A 969 3.20 -10.42 53.98
C THR A 969 4.08 -11.67 54.00
N LEU A 970 3.59 -12.75 54.60
CA LEU A 970 4.24 -14.07 54.65
C LEU A 970 3.36 -15.10 53.95
N GLN A 971 3.96 -15.91 53.07
CA GLN A 971 3.24 -16.83 52.19
C GLN A 971 3.91 -18.21 52.16
N ASP A 972 3.08 -19.25 52.04
CA ASP A 972 3.53 -20.60 51.68
C ASP A 972 3.52 -20.72 50.15
N GLN A 973 4.70 -20.72 49.55
CA GLN A 973 4.89 -20.87 48.10
C GLN A 973 5.27 -22.30 47.72
N THR A 974 5.06 -23.27 48.60
CA THR A 974 5.37 -24.67 48.34
C THR A 974 4.42 -25.24 47.28
N ASN A 975 4.95 -25.75 46.17
CA ASN A 975 4.17 -26.25 45.04
C ASN A 975 4.78 -27.55 44.46
N PRO A 976 4.00 -28.62 44.18
CA PRO A 976 2.61 -28.82 44.61
C PRO A 976 2.53 -28.82 46.14
N GLY A 977 1.52 -28.14 46.69
CA GLY A 977 1.23 -28.19 48.13
C GLY A 977 0.70 -29.56 48.53
N CYS A 978 -0.07 -30.21 47.66
CA CYS A 978 -0.55 -31.58 47.86
C CYS A 978 -0.45 -32.37 46.56
N VAL A 979 -0.09 -33.65 46.65
CA VAL A 979 -0.06 -34.59 45.51
C VAL A 979 -1.12 -35.65 45.74
N GLN A 980 -1.89 -35.94 44.69
CA GLN A 980 -2.94 -36.95 44.74
C GLN A 980 -2.33 -38.35 44.85
N ASP A 981 -2.90 -39.15 45.74
CA ASP A 981 -2.72 -40.60 45.77
C ASP A 981 -3.69 -41.20 44.75
N GLU A 982 -3.21 -41.44 43.52
CA GLU A 982 -4.02 -41.99 42.43
C GLU A 982 -4.61 -43.37 42.77
N GLU A 983 -3.95 -44.16 43.63
CA GLU A 983 -4.36 -45.52 43.96
C GLU A 983 -5.49 -45.55 45.00
N ASN A 984 -5.50 -44.57 45.92
CA ASN A 984 -6.50 -44.49 47.00
C ASN A 984 -7.55 -43.39 46.80
N SER A 985 -7.44 -42.59 45.76
CA SER A 985 -8.48 -41.62 45.37
C SER A 985 -9.61 -42.30 44.61
N THR A 986 -10.85 -41.86 44.85
CA THR A 986 -12.03 -42.24 44.05
C THR A 986 -12.67 -41.00 43.41
N GLU A 987 -13.59 -41.17 42.48
CA GLU A 987 -14.31 -40.08 41.81
C GLU A 987 -15.01 -39.13 42.81
N ASP A 988 -15.42 -39.65 43.98
CA ASP A 988 -16.13 -38.91 45.02
C ASP A 988 -15.26 -38.56 46.26
N GLU A 989 -14.03 -39.07 46.36
CA GLU A 989 -13.16 -38.87 47.54
C GLU A 989 -11.70 -38.71 47.11
N TRP A 990 -11.19 -37.48 47.18
CA TRP A 990 -9.78 -37.17 46.94
C TRP A 990 -8.94 -37.59 48.16
N ARG A 991 -7.90 -38.38 47.92
CA ARG A 991 -6.87 -38.70 48.91
C ARG A 991 -5.50 -38.31 48.37
N GLY A 992 -4.64 -37.81 49.24
CA GLY A 992 -3.30 -37.41 48.84
C GLY A 992 -2.45 -37.02 50.04
N TRP A 993 -1.19 -36.72 49.75
CA TRP A 993 -0.22 -36.25 50.73
C TRP A 993 -0.02 -34.75 50.55
N CYS A 994 -0.05 -34.00 51.64
CA CYS A 994 0.13 -32.55 51.67
C CYS A 994 1.42 -32.14 52.37
N ARG A 995 1.91 -30.97 52.02
CA ARG A 995 3.05 -30.31 52.63
C ARG A 995 2.82 -28.79 52.67
N ASN A 996 3.19 -28.17 53.79
CA ASN A 996 2.96 -26.75 54.03
C ASN A 996 4.07 -26.11 54.86
N VAL A 997 4.20 -24.80 54.72
CA VAL A 997 5.04 -23.98 55.61
C VAL A 997 4.16 -23.09 56.46
N GLY A 998 4.26 -23.27 57.77
CA GLY A 998 3.62 -22.42 58.77
C GLY A 998 4.58 -21.40 59.36
N VAL A 999 4.02 -20.40 60.02
CA VAL A 999 4.76 -19.38 60.78
C VAL A 999 4.41 -19.51 62.25
N SER A 1000 5.40 -19.65 63.12
CA SER A 1000 5.19 -19.77 64.58
C SER A 1000 5.46 -18.46 65.33
N SER A 1001 6.42 -17.65 64.88
CA SER A 1001 6.66 -16.32 65.44
C SER A 1001 7.35 -15.38 64.46
N VAL A 1002 7.14 -14.08 64.67
CA VAL A 1002 7.76 -12.99 63.92
C VAL A 1002 8.32 -11.97 64.89
N ASP A 1003 9.63 -11.75 64.80
CA ASP A 1003 10.37 -10.77 65.59
C ASP A 1003 10.97 -9.71 64.69
N VAL A 1004 10.90 -8.44 65.10
CA VAL A 1004 11.48 -7.30 64.39
C VAL A 1004 12.55 -6.67 65.27
N TYR A 1005 13.77 -6.55 64.74
CA TYR A 1005 14.92 -5.95 65.40
C TYR A 1005 15.32 -4.64 64.73
N LYS A 1006 15.76 -3.66 65.53
CA LYS A 1006 16.38 -2.42 65.07
C LYS A 1006 17.75 -2.28 65.70
N SER A 1007 18.81 -2.24 64.90
CA SER A 1007 20.20 -2.17 65.40
C SER A 1007 20.51 -3.26 66.45
N GLY A 1008 20.03 -4.49 66.21
CA GLY A 1008 20.20 -5.64 67.13
C GLY A 1008 19.32 -5.63 68.37
N ARG A 1009 18.41 -4.66 68.53
CA ARG A 1009 17.44 -4.60 69.64
C ARG A 1009 16.04 -5.02 69.16
N LEU A 1010 15.44 -5.99 69.82
CA LEU A 1010 14.05 -6.40 69.59
C LEU A 1010 13.10 -5.21 69.84
N VAL A 1011 12.29 -4.85 68.84
CA VAL A 1011 11.31 -3.75 68.89
C VAL A 1011 9.86 -4.22 68.80
N LYS A 1012 9.60 -5.33 68.10
CA LYS A 1012 8.29 -6.00 68.02
C LYS A 1012 8.51 -7.51 68.02
N SER A 1013 7.58 -8.24 68.62
CA SER A 1013 7.54 -9.71 68.63
C SER A 1013 6.07 -10.10 68.62
N LEU A 1014 5.71 -11.09 67.81
CA LEU A 1014 4.36 -11.61 67.70
C LEU A 1014 4.42 -13.11 67.46
N SER A 1015 3.82 -13.89 68.35
CA SER A 1015 3.68 -15.34 68.22
C SER A 1015 2.36 -15.73 67.54
N ALA A 1016 2.28 -16.90 66.93
CA ALA A 1016 1.10 -17.31 66.17
C ALA A 1016 -0.17 -17.43 67.03
N ASP A 1017 -0.06 -17.74 68.32
CA ASP A 1017 -1.20 -17.72 69.27
C ASP A 1017 -1.73 -16.30 69.54
N GLU A 1018 -0.91 -15.27 69.34
CA GLU A 1018 -1.30 -13.87 69.44
C GLU A 1018 -1.90 -13.34 68.13
N PHE A 1019 -1.65 -13.98 66.98
CA PHE A 1019 -2.16 -13.53 65.68
C PHE A 1019 -3.68 -13.40 65.66
N GLU A 1020 -4.40 -14.40 66.18
CA GLU A 1020 -5.86 -14.46 66.10
C GLU A 1020 -6.56 -13.28 66.79
N ASN A 1021 -5.92 -12.70 67.82
CA ASN A 1021 -6.47 -11.61 68.62
C ASN A 1021 -5.76 -10.27 68.38
N SER A 1022 -4.93 -10.16 67.34
CA SER A 1022 -4.11 -9.00 67.06
C SER A 1022 -4.66 -8.16 65.92
N ASP A 1023 -4.83 -6.85 66.14
CA ASP A 1023 -5.19 -5.87 65.10
C ASP A 1023 -4.10 -5.72 64.01
N VAL A 1024 -2.91 -6.27 64.25
CA VAL A 1024 -1.78 -6.28 63.32
C VAL A 1024 -1.93 -7.39 62.28
N PHE A 1025 -2.58 -8.50 62.62
CA PHE A 1025 -2.69 -9.68 61.77
C PHE A 1025 -3.89 -9.59 60.84
N VAL A 1026 -3.62 -9.61 59.54
CA VAL A 1026 -4.61 -9.54 58.47
C VAL A 1026 -4.46 -10.80 57.61
N PRO A 1027 -5.25 -11.85 57.85
CA PRO A 1027 -5.18 -13.04 57.02
C PRO A 1027 -5.83 -12.79 55.66
N GLN A 1028 -5.37 -13.50 54.64
CA GLN A 1028 -6.13 -13.58 53.40
C GLN A 1028 -7.45 -14.32 53.62
N MET A 1029 -8.47 -13.87 52.92
CA MET A 1029 -9.82 -14.40 53.00
C MET A 1029 -10.27 -14.84 51.60
N TRP A 1030 -11.03 -15.92 51.52
CA TRP A 1030 -11.71 -16.38 50.31
C TRP A 1030 -13.20 -16.50 50.58
N THR A 1031 -14.02 -16.28 49.55
CA THR A 1031 -15.47 -16.44 49.66
C THR A 1031 -15.86 -17.73 48.94
N ASP A 1032 -16.59 -18.58 49.65
CA ASP A 1032 -17.17 -19.78 49.07
C ASP A 1032 -18.25 -19.38 48.06
N ASN A 1033 -18.08 -19.79 46.81
CA ASN A 1033 -18.98 -19.42 45.72
C ASN A 1033 -20.36 -20.08 45.82
N GLU A 1034 -20.49 -21.17 46.57
CA GLU A 1034 -21.75 -21.88 46.78
C GLU A 1034 -22.50 -21.38 48.01
N THR A 1035 -21.77 -21.11 49.10
CA THR A 1035 -22.37 -20.72 50.39
C THR A 1035 -22.37 -19.20 50.63
N GLY A 1036 -21.51 -18.46 49.94
CA GLY A 1036 -21.26 -17.03 50.17
C GLY A 1036 -20.52 -16.73 51.47
N GLU A 1037 -20.06 -17.75 52.20
CA GLU A 1037 -19.31 -17.58 53.45
C GLU A 1037 -17.87 -17.15 53.18
N THR A 1038 -17.41 -16.13 53.89
CA THR A 1038 -16.02 -15.67 53.82
C THR A 1038 -15.18 -16.41 54.85
N ASN A 1039 -14.25 -17.22 54.36
CA ASN A 1039 -13.37 -18.08 55.14
C ASN A 1039 -11.92 -17.60 55.07
N ARG A 1040 -11.14 -17.97 56.09
CA ARG A 1040 -9.71 -17.65 56.13
C ARG A 1040 -8.92 -18.61 55.25
N SER A 1041 -7.92 -18.09 54.55
CA SER A 1041 -6.98 -18.89 53.75
C SER A 1041 -5.85 -19.52 54.59
N GLY A 1042 -6.20 -20.23 55.66
CA GLY A 1042 -5.25 -21.00 56.47
C GLY A 1042 -5.84 -21.45 57.81
N TRP A 1043 -5.07 -22.19 58.60
CA TRP A 1043 -5.47 -22.70 59.92
C TRP A 1043 -4.38 -22.54 60.97
N PHE A 1044 -4.77 -22.54 62.25
CA PHE A 1044 -3.83 -22.63 63.37
C PHE A 1044 -3.68 -24.08 63.82
N GLU A 1045 -2.46 -24.48 64.16
CA GLU A 1045 -2.17 -25.81 64.67
C GLU A 1045 -1.13 -25.76 65.80
N ALA A 1046 -1.37 -26.54 66.86
CA ALA A 1046 -0.41 -26.70 67.95
C ALA A 1046 0.76 -27.60 67.52
N ILE A 1047 1.98 -27.14 67.77
CA ILE A 1047 3.21 -27.81 67.33
C ILE A 1047 3.83 -28.63 68.46
N ASP A 1048 4.00 -28.02 69.64
CA ASP A 1048 4.55 -28.61 70.87
C ASP A 1048 3.92 -27.93 72.12
N SER A 1049 4.31 -28.34 73.34
CA SER A 1049 3.75 -27.81 74.59
C SER A 1049 3.96 -26.30 74.74
N GLY A 1050 2.94 -25.53 74.33
CA GLY A 1050 2.91 -24.07 74.42
C GLY A 1050 3.29 -23.33 73.14
N LYS A 1051 3.33 -23.98 71.97
CA LYS A 1051 3.70 -23.34 70.70
C LYS A 1051 2.69 -23.64 69.59
N THR A 1052 2.25 -22.60 68.90
CA THR A 1052 1.27 -22.65 67.79
C THR A 1052 1.93 -22.20 66.49
N SER A 1053 1.50 -22.72 65.35
CA SER A 1053 1.78 -22.16 64.03
C SER A 1053 0.51 -21.76 63.33
N PHE A 1054 0.57 -20.72 62.52
CA PHE A 1054 -0.41 -20.46 61.47
C PHE A 1054 0.11 -21.05 60.14
N TYR A 1055 -0.65 -21.95 59.54
CA TYR A 1055 -0.37 -22.53 58.22
C TYR A 1055 -1.31 -21.89 57.19
N PRO A 1056 -0.84 -20.96 56.34
CA PRO A 1056 -1.59 -20.59 55.16
C PRO A 1056 -1.69 -21.80 54.22
N TRP A 1057 -2.75 -21.85 53.41
CA TRP A 1057 -2.80 -22.84 52.32
C TRP A 1057 -1.68 -22.57 51.30
N SER A 1058 -1.20 -23.61 50.63
CA SER A 1058 -0.20 -23.47 49.55
C SER A 1058 -0.69 -22.48 48.48
N GLY A 1059 0.15 -21.49 48.14
CA GLY A 1059 -0.18 -20.35 47.27
C GLY A 1059 -0.81 -19.14 47.97
N TRP A 1060 -1.07 -19.23 49.28
CA TRP A 1060 -1.72 -18.19 50.08
C TRP A 1060 -0.80 -17.68 51.21
N GLY A 1061 -1.25 -16.62 51.87
CA GLY A 1061 -0.53 -16.05 53.01
C GLY A 1061 -1.36 -15.13 53.90
N PHE A 1062 -0.65 -14.32 54.68
CA PHE A 1062 -1.23 -13.33 55.58
C PHE A 1062 -0.30 -12.13 55.71
N THR A 1063 -0.83 -11.01 56.21
CA THR A 1063 -0.09 -9.75 56.36
C THR A 1063 -0.05 -9.31 57.82
N LEU A 1064 1.10 -8.80 58.26
CA LEU A 1064 1.32 -8.18 59.55
C LEU A 1064 1.60 -6.67 59.37
N ASN A 1065 0.73 -5.82 59.91
CA ASN A 1065 0.84 -4.36 59.82
C ASN A 1065 1.53 -3.74 61.04
N PHE A 1066 2.82 -3.42 60.93
CA PHE A 1066 3.58 -2.79 62.00
C PHE A 1066 3.73 -1.28 61.80
N ASP A 1067 3.51 -0.51 62.86
CA ASP A 1067 3.86 0.91 62.89
C ASP A 1067 5.29 1.06 63.45
N LEU A 1068 6.25 1.31 62.56
CA LEU A 1068 7.68 1.35 62.87
C LEU A 1068 8.25 2.74 62.56
N SER A 1069 9.17 3.21 63.39
CA SER A 1069 9.87 4.47 63.13
C SER A 1069 10.85 4.33 61.95
N LYS A 1070 11.20 5.44 61.28
CA LYS A 1070 12.21 5.43 60.22
C LYS A 1070 13.54 4.77 60.63
N GLY A 1071 14.12 3.92 59.77
CA GLY A 1071 15.44 3.29 59.95
C GLY A 1071 15.51 1.86 59.42
N ASP A 1072 16.66 1.20 59.62
CA ASP A 1072 16.92 -0.17 59.15
C ASP A 1072 16.53 -1.22 60.20
N TYR A 1073 15.94 -2.32 59.76
CA TYR A 1073 15.40 -3.38 60.59
C TYR A 1073 15.77 -4.77 60.05
N GLU A 1074 15.75 -5.76 60.94
CA GLU A 1074 15.89 -7.18 60.62
C GLU A 1074 14.62 -7.89 61.10
N LEU A 1075 13.91 -8.55 60.17
CA LEU A 1075 12.78 -9.42 60.44
C LEU A 1075 13.31 -10.83 60.65
N LYS A 1076 13.00 -11.45 61.79
CA LYS A 1076 13.23 -12.87 62.05
C LYS A 1076 11.91 -13.61 62.09
N VAL A 1077 11.74 -14.54 61.17
CA VAL A 1077 10.56 -15.39 61.05
C VAL A 1077 10.95 -16.80 61.46
N GLU A 1078 10.20 -17.36 62.39
CA GLU A 1078 10.32 -18.77 62.72
C GLU A 1078 9.28 -19.54 61.89
N LEU A 1079 9.78 -20.37 60.98
CA LEU A 1079 8.99 -21.17 60.04
C LEU A 1079 8.91 -22.61 60.53
N VAL A 1080 7.79 -23.27 60.26
CA VAL A 1080 7.59 -24.69 60.61
C VAL A 1080 7.10 -25.45 59.39
N SER A 1081 7.86 -26.45 58.96
CA SER A 1081 7.40 -27.36 57.91
C SER A 1081 6.38 -28.35 58.46
N ARG A 1082 5.37 -28.68 57.66
CA ARG A 1082 4.45 -29.80 57.89
C ARG A 1082 4.45 -30.64 56.62
N VAL A 1083 4.86 -31.89 56.70
CA VAL A 1083 4.94 -32.80 55.53
C VAL A 1083 4.29 -34.12 55.90
N ASP A 1084 3.25 -34.52 55.18
CA ASP A 1084 2.56 -35.79 55.44
C ASP A 1084 3.50 -37.00 55.24
N ASP A 1085 3.31 -38.03 56.07
CA ASP A 1085 4.12 -39.25 56.02
C ASP A 1085 3.86 -40.02 54.72
N GLY A 1086 4.94 -40.31 53.99
CA GLY A 1086 4.87 -40.95 52.66
C GLY A 1086 4.73 -39.98 51.48
N TYR A 1087 4.85 -38.66 51.68
CA TYR A 1087 4.91 -37.71 50.55
C TYR A 1087 6.06 -38.08 49.59
N PRO A 1088 5.82 -38.21 48.27
CA PRO A 1088 6.82 -38.65 47.29
C PRO A 1088 8.02 -37.68 47.18
N ASP A 1089 9.21 -38.21 46.88
CA ASP A 1089 10.51 -37.49 46.91
C ASP A 1089 10.41 -36.03 46.42
N PHE A 1090 10.85 -35.10 47.26
CA PHE A 1090 10.89 -33.67 46.96
C PHE A 1090 12.11 -32.98 47.56
N ASP A 1091 12.53 -31.89 46.90
CA ASP A 1091 13.78 -31.22 47.24
C ASP A 1091 13.65 -30.29 48.47
N ALA A 1092 12.65 -29.40 48.49
CA ALA A 1092 12.48 -28.40 49.55
C ALA A 1092 11.05 -27.84 49.63
N LEU A 1093 10.69 -27.23 50.76
CA LEU A 1093 9.52 -26.34 50.86
C LEU A 1093 9.93 -24.89 50.60
N THR A 1094 8.99 -24.03 50.22
CA THR A 1094 9.29 -22.63 49.87
C THR A 1094 8.39 -21.66 50.63
N ALA A 1095 8.99 -20.71 51.32
CA ALA A 1095 8.29 -19.58 51.94
C ALA A 1095 8.68 -18.27 51.24
N GLU A 1096 7.75 -17.34 51.12
CA GLU A 1096 7.99 -15.99 50.60
C GLU A 1096 7.55 -14.93 51.59
N ALA A 1097 8.34 -13.86 51.69
CA ALA A 1097 8.06 -12.69 52.49
C ALA A 1097 8.20 -11.45 51.63
N SER A 1098 7.21 -10.56 51.73
CA SER A 1098 7.21 -9.26 51.07
C SER A 1098 6.94 -8.17 52.10
N ILE A 1099 7.79 -7.15 52.14
CA ILE A 1099 7.70 -6.05 53.10
C ILE A 1099 7.48 -4.78 52.30
N VAL A 1100 6.32 -4.14 52.48
CA VAL A 1100 5.93 -2.92 51.76
C VAL A 1100 5.62 -1.78 52.74
N SER A 1101 6.05 -0.57 52.37
CA SER A 1101 5.66 0.66 53.06
C SER A 1101 4.18 0.97 52.81
N ARG A 1102 3.49 1.55 53.78
CA ARG A 1102 2.12 2.06 53.62
C ARG A 1102 2.06 3.50 53.10
N SER A 1103 3.21 4.16 52.98
CA SER A 1103 3.38 5.45 52.33
C SER A 1103 4.36 5.31 51.17
N PHE A 1104 4.04 5.96 50.05
CA PHE A 1104 4.92 6.02 48.90
C PHE A 1104 6.11 6.95 49.17
N ASP A 1105 7.31 6.48 48.85
CA ASP A 1105 8.55 7.26 48.91
C ASP A 1105 9.34 7.01 47.62
N ALA A 1106 9.33 8.01 46.74
CA ALA A 1106 10.03 7.99 45.46
C ALA A 1106 11.56 7.85 45.59
N SER A 1107 12.11 8.13 46.78
CA SER A 1107 13.54 7.98 47.07
C SER A 1107 13.93 6.60 47.59
N SER A 1108 12.99 5.67 47.75
CA SER A 1108 13.31 4.29 48.11
C SER A 1108 14.08 3.55 47.01
N ALA A 1109 14.84 2.52 47.38
CA ALA A 1109 15.61 1.74 46.42
C ALA A 1109 14.71 1.08 45.36
N SER A 1110 13.58 0.51 45.78
CA SER A 1110 12.60 -0.12 44.89
C SER A 1110 11.93 0.88 43.97
N ALA A 1111 11.55 2.08 44.46
CA ALA A 1111 11.00 3.13 43.61
C ALA A 1111 12.01 3.61 42.56
N ARG A 1112 13.30 3.70 42.91
CA ARG A 1112 14.37 3.98 41.93
C ARG A 1112 14.50 2.87 40.89
N ALA A 1113 14.46 1.59 41.29
CA ALA A 1113 14.54 0.47 40.35
C ALA A 1113 13.39 0.48 39.34
N VAL A 1114 12.15 0.64 39.82
CA VAL A 1114 10.97 0.78 38.95
C VAL A 1114 11.07 2.05 38.08
N GLY A 1115 11.56 3.15 38.65
CA GLY A 1115 11.80 4.39 37.91
C GLY A 1115 12.81 4.21 36.77
N HIS A 1116 13.93 3.52 37.03
CA HIS A 1116 14.92 3.18 36.01
C HIS A 1116 14.35 2.26 34.93
N GLN A 1117 13.52 1.29 35.31
CA GLN A 1117 12.84 0.42 34.36
C GLN A 1117 11.84 1.18 33.48
N LEU A 1118 11.10 2.14 34.05
CA LEU A 1118 10.21 3.04 33.30
C LEU A 1118 11.00 3.90 32.33
N ASP A 1119 12.12 4.48 32.76
CA ASP A 1119 13.02 5.27 31.91
C ASP A 1119 13.56 4.42 30.75
N ALA A 1120 14.03 3.20 31.03
CA ALA A 1120 14.56 2.28 30.02
C ALA A 1120 13.49 1.87 28.99
N LEU A 1121 12.28 1.54 29.46
CA LEU A 1121 11.15 1.17 28.60
C LEU A 1121 10.73 2.35 27.71
N TYR A 1122 10.55 3.54 28.32
CA TYR A 1122 10.12 4.73 27.59
C TYR A 1122 11.18 5.19 26.57
N LEU A 1123 12.46 5.13 26.94
CA LEU A 1123 13.58 5.44 26.05
C LEU A 1123 13.65 4.45 24.88
N ARG A 1124 13.47 3.16 25.13
CA ARG A 1124 13.43 2.15 24.06
C ARG A 1124 12.27 2.38 23.10
N ALA A 1125 11.10 2.72 23.64
CA ALA A 1125 9.87 2.81 22.88
C ALA A 1125 9.70 4.12 22.10
N THR A 1126 10.26 5.22 22.62
CA THR A 1126 10.03 6.58 22.08
C THR A 1126 11.31 7.32 21.72
N GLY A 1127 12.47 6.83 22.13
CA GLY A 1127 13.74 7.55 21.98
C GLY A 1127 13.94 8.72 22.95
N ASN A 1128 12.97 9.01 23.83
CA ASN A 1128 13.02 10.11 24.80
C ASN A 1128 13.19 9.60 26.24
N VAL A 1129 13.67 10.45 27.14
CA VAL A 1129 13.75 10.16 28.59
C VAL A 1129 12.58 10.85 29.29
N LEU A 1130 12.01 10.21 30.32
CA LEU A 1130 10.95 10.81 31.12
C LEU A 1130 11.52 11.99 31.93
N SER A 1131 10.72 13.05 32.09
CA SER A 1131 11.03 14.07 33.08
C SER A 1131 10.82 13.49 34.48
N ASP A 1132 11.55 14.04 35.47
CA ASP A 1132 11.40 13.62 36.87
C ASP A 1132 9.95 13.72 37.35
N GLU A 1133 9.22 14.76 36.91
CA GLU A 1133 7.80 14.95 37.23
C GLU A 1133 6.93 13.83 36.65
N VAL A 1134 7.08 13.52 35.36
CA VAL A 1134 6.28 12.47 34.70
C VAL A 1134 6.62 11.10 35.29
N ARG A 1135 7.91 10.82 35.52
CA ARG A 1135 8.34 9.57 36.14
C ARG A 1135 7.74 9.39 37.54
N ASN A 1136 7.74 10.43 38.36
CA ASN A 1136 7.15 10.36 39.70
C ASN A 1136 5.63 10.11 39.65
N ARG A 1137 4.91 10.76 38.73
CA ARG A 1137 3.47 10.49 38.53
C ARG A 1137 3.20 9.06 38.04
N LEU A 1138 4.05 8.52 37.17
CA LEU A 1138 3.94 7.13 36.73
C LEU A 1138 4.24 6.15 37.88
N LEU A 1139 5.19 6.46 38.76
CA LEU A 1139 5.44 5.66 39.97
C LEU A 1139 4.25 5.68 40.93
N GLU A 1140 3.60 6.84 41.12
CA GLU A 1140 2.37 6.95 41.91
C GLU A 1140 1.23 6.12 41.30
N ALA A 1141 0.99 6.28 40.00
CA ALA A 1141 -0.01 5.48 39.28
C ALA A 1141 0.28 3.98 39.34
N PHE A 1142 1.56 3.59 39.23
CA PHE A 1142 1.98 2.20 39.40
C PHE A 1142 1.57 1.64 40.76
N VAL A 1143 1.83 2.40 41.84
CA VAL A 1143 1.44 2.00 43.20
C VAL A 1143 -0.08 1.86 43.34
N ASP A 1144 -0.84 2.78 42.76
CA ASP A 1144 -2.31 2.74 42.79
C ASP A 1144 -2.84 1.49 42.06
N TYR A 1145 -2.32 1.18 40.88
CA TYR A 1145 -2.70 -0.01 40.13
C TYR A 1145 -2.31 -1.31 40.82
N ALA A 1146 -1.11 -1.36 41.41
CA ALA A 1146 -0.65 -2.51 42.15
C ALA A 1146 -1.50 -2.78 43.40
N SER A 1147 -1.80 -1.72 44.16
CA SER A 1147 -2.59 -1.83 45.40
C SER A 1147 -4.03 -2.25 45.15
N THR A 1148 -4.65 -1.75 44.07
CA THR A 1148 -6.01 -2.16 43.64
C THR A 1148 -6.08 -3.67 43.43
N THR A 1149 -5.08 -4.25 42.78
CA THR A 1149 -5.00 -5.71 42.49
C THR A 1149 -4.94 -6.55 43.75
N VAL A 1150 -4.04 -6.20 44.68
CA VAL A 1150 -3.90 -6.93 45.95
C VAL A 1150 -5.20 -6.90 46.76
N SER A 1151 -6.00 -5.84 46.60
CA SER A 1151 -7.29 -5.69 47.30
C SER A 1151 -8.47 -6.40 46.64
N GLU A 1152 -8.48 -6.54 45.31
CA GLU A 1152 -9.63 -7.06 44.54
C GLU A 1152 -9.44 -8.52 44.09
N ASP A 1153 -8.25 -8.89 43.64
CA ASP A 1153 -7.95 -10.17 42.95
C ASP A 1153 -7.00 -11.08 43.77
N GLY A 1154 -6.53 -10.63 44.93
CA GLY A 1154 -5.60 -11.36 45.78
C GLY A 1154 -4.17 -11.40 45.22
N THR A 1155 -3.56 -12.59 45.20
CA THR A 1155 -2.17 -12.80 44.75
C THR A 1155 -2.08 -13.34 43.33
N TRP A 1156 -3.17 -13.27 42.55
CA TRP A 1156 -3.25 -13.87 41.21
C TRP A 1156 -3.52 -12.82 40.13
N PHE A 1157 -2.78 -12.89 39.03
CA PHE A 1157 -3.00 -12.06 37.86
C PHE A 1157 -4.17 -12.59 37.02
N ASN A 1158 -5.32 -11.90 37.05
CA ASN A 1158 -6.55 -12.30 36.37
C ASN A 1158 -6.97 -11.37 35.21
N GLY A 1159 -6.01 -10.91 34.40
CA GLY A 1159 -6.22 -9.88 33.38
C GLY A 1159 -6.96 -10.29 32.09
N HIS A 1160 -7.73 -11.40 32.07
CA HIS A 1160 -8.34 -11.95 30.84
C HIS A 1160 -7.37 -12.01 29.64
N CYS A 1161 -6.11 -12.37 29.90
CA CYS A 1161 -5.08 -12.47 28.88
C CYS A 1161 -5.34 -13.63 27.93
N ALA A 1162 -5.17 -13.43 26.62
CA ALA A 1162 -5.12 -14.50 25.63
C ALA A 1162 -3.75 -15.24 25.70
N ASP A 1163 -3.49 -15.92 26.82
CA ASP A 1163 -2.25 -16.66 27.08
C ASP A 1163 -2.00 -17.81 26.08
N TYR A 1164 -3.07 -18.36 25.51
CA TYR A 1164 -3.01 -19.32 24.38
C TYR A 1164 -2.34 -18.77 23.11
N GLN A 1165 -2.17 -17.44 22.98
CA GLN A 1165 -1.38 -16.83 21.90
C GLN A 1165 0.11 -16.74 22.23
N ILE A 1166 0.50 -16.95 23.49
CA ILE A 1166 1.88 -16.87 23.97
C ILE A 1166 2.52 -18.25 24.06
N TRP A 1167 1.74 -19.24 24.48
CA TRP A 1167 2.22 -20.59 24.75
C TRP A 1167 1.16 -21.63 24.37
N ASP A 1168 1.63 -22.86 24.15
CA ASP A 1168 0.75 -24.02 24.18
C ASP A 1168 0.25 -24.25 25.62
N THR A 1169 -1.01 -23.93 25.86
CA THR A 1169 -1.61 -24.04 27.20
C THR A 1169 -1.81 -25.50 27.65
N SER A 1170 -1.71 -26.47 26.73
CA SER A 1170 -1.72 -27.89 27.07
C SER A 1170 -0.39 -28.38 27.65
N LEU A 1171 0.71 -27.69 27.33
CA LEU A 1171 2.05 -28.00 27.84
C LEU A 1171 2.40 -27.23 29.11
N ILE A 1172 1.61 -26.20 29.46
CA ILE A 1172 1.79 -25.45 30.70
C ILE A 1172 1.22 -26.27 31.87
N THR A 1173 2.12 -26.73 32.73
CA THR A 1173 1.77 -27.38 34.00
C THR A 1173 0.99 -26.43 34.91
N ASN A 1174 0.22 -26.97 35.85
CA ASN A 1174 -0.42 -26.13 36.88
C ASN A 1174 0.63 -25.33 37.67
N GLU A 1175 1.80 -25.91 37.90
CA GLU A 1175 2.93 -25.26 38.58
C GLU A 1175 3.46 -24.05 37.79
N ASP A 1176 3.69 -24.22 36.48
CA ASP A 1176 4.09 -23.12 35.60
C ASP A 1176 3.03 -22.03 35.54
N ARG A 1177 1.75 -22.40 35.49
CA ARG A 1177 0.65 -21.43 35.51
C ARG A 1177 0.67 -20.59 36.79
N GLN A 1178 0.92 -21.23 37.94
CA GLN A 1178 1.08 -20.51 39.21
C GLN A 1178 2.31 -19.62 39.22
N ARG A 1179 3.46 -20.13 38.75
CA ARG A 1179 4.71 -19.36 38.66
C ARG A 1179 4.58 -18.13 37.76
N ILE A 1180 3.88 -18.26 36.63
CA ILE A 1180 3.70 -17.20 35.63
C ILE A 1180 2.67 -16.16 36.09
N LYS A 1181 1.58 -16.59 36.75
CA LYS A 1181 0.45 -15.72 37.10
C LYS A 1181 0.42 -15.25 38.55
N SER A 1182 1.33 -15.69 39.41
CA SER A 1182 1.44 -15.14 40.77
C SER A 1182 1.81 -13.66 40.72
N ASP A 1183 1.04 -12.81 41.39
CA ASP A 1183 1.24 -11.36 41.47
C ASP A 1183 1.02 -10.85 42.90
N SER A 1184 1.82 -11.34 43.85
CA SER A 1184 1.65 -11.10 45.30
C SER A 1184 1.70 -9.62 45.71
N VAL A 1185 2.29 -8.77 44.87
CA VAL A 1185 2.46 -7.32 45.09
C VAL A 1185 1.80 -6.47 43.98
N GLY A 1186 0.96 -7.06 43.13
CA GLY A 1186 0.21 -6.36 42.07
C GLY A 1186 1.06 -5.75 40.93
N SER A 1187 2.32 -6.13 40.81
CA SER A 1187 3.25 -5.52 39.86
C SER A 1187 3.00 -5.96 38.42
N LEU A 1188 2.50 -7.18 38.16
CA LEU A 1188 2.18 -7.60 36.79
C LEU A 1188 1.02 -6.78 36.22
N ARG A 1189 -0.04 -6.52 37.02
CA ARG A 1189 -1.13 -5.63 36.60
C ARG A 1189 -0.68 -4.19 36.43
N ALA A 1190 0.13 -3.67 37.35
CA ALA A 1190 0.68 -2.32 37.22
C ALA A 1190 1.54 -2.17 35.95
N TRP A 1191 2.45 -3.11 35.67
CA TRP A 1191 3.24 -3.11 34.43
C TRP A 1191 2.37 -3.24 33.17
N THR A 1192 1.31 -4.04 33.21
CA THR A 1192 0.37 -4.16 32.09
C THR A 1192 -0.27 -2.81 31.78
N LEU A 1193 -0.67 -2.06 32.80
CA LEU A 1193 -1.24 -0.72 32.62
C LEU A 1193 -0.20 0.33 32.21
N MET A 1194 1.06 0.21 32.66
CA MET A 1194 2.15 1.06 32.17
C MET A 1194 2.43 0.84 30.68
N VAL A 1195 2.47 -0.42 30.24
CA VAL A 1195 2.68 -0.78 28.83
C VAL A 1195 1.47 -0.35 27.99
N HIS A 1196 0.25 -0.52 28.48
CA HIS A 1196 -0.97 -0.02 27.83
C HIS A 1196 -0.93 1.50 27.65
N ALA A 1197 -0.63 2.25 28.71
CA ALA A 1197 -0.53 3.70 28.68
C ALA A 1197 0.56 4.18 27.70
N LEU A 1198 1.67 3.45 27.63
CA LEU A 1198 2.72 3.70 26.63
C LEU A 1198 2.18 3.47 25.22
N MET A 1199 1.56 2.33 24.95
CA MET A 1199 1.06 1.96 23.61
C MET A 1199 -0.04 2.90 23.08
N THR A 1200 -0.80 3.54 23.97
CA THR A 1200 -1.84 4.51 23.62
C THR A 1200 -1.33 5.95 23.56
N SER A 1201 -0.09 6.21 23.99
CA SER A 1201 0.49 7.54 24.01
C SER A 1201 0.78 8.06 22.59
N TYR A 1202 0.71 9.39 22.44
CA TYR A 1202 1.09 10.06 21.19
C TYR A 1202 2.51 9.68 20.76
N SER A 1203 3.48 9.74 21.68
CA SER A 1203 4.90 9.43 21.41
C SER A 1203 5.17 7.99 20.98
N TYR A 1204 4.26 7.05 21.28
CA TYR A 1204 4.40 5.67 20.82
C TYR A 1204 3.78 5.44 19.45
N LEU A 1205 2.59 6.00 19.22
CA LEU A 1205 1.86 5.84 17.95
C LEU A 1205 2.46 6.69 16.81
N HIS A 1206 3.31 7.65 17.15
CA HIS A 1206 4.01 8.52 16.20
C HIS A 1206 5.51 8.24 16.25
N ASP A 1207 6.22 8.67 15.21
CA ASP A 1207 7.67 8.56 15.09
C ASP A 1207 8.45 9.66 15.82
#